data_AF-A0A4Y6VBR4-F1
#
_entry.id   AF-A0A4Y6VBR4-F1
#
_cell.length_a   1.000
_cell.length_b   1.000
_cell.length_c   1.000
_cell.angle_alpha   90.00
_cell.angle_beta   90.00
_cell.angle_gamma   90.00
#
_symmetry.space_group_name_H-M   'P 1'
#
loop_
_entity.id
_entity.type
_entity.pdbx_description
1 polymer ?
#
loop_
_entity_poly.entity_id
_entity_poly.type
_entity_poly.pdbx_seq_one_letter_code
_entity_poly.pdbx_strand_id
1 'polypeptide(L)'
;MTSPLTVPALAEPFANMLPHMGRMPAMPSRTKIDAMRHTSEYACITELLSLLTITAEQDAAISAQAEHLATILHTAPRSAIGTLLEAFPPDSAHGQALLALAEAFLRIPDHATREALIDAQVRTLDWATPTSKTNAPTLVSMLTKGLSLASHLRKGSAFSLRRLTLQTSAPLIRHGLEKTLRAAAEEVALGTTPNEALRAAQNTRKRGFSHTFDLCCPAALNTDQAHSALHQFEALLEACSRHSGMTGGRPERPTLTLRPTLFCPHFSSLRHDQIMEDFLPTLTRLAERTRQLDLGLILTVEHSKEIDLCLDLLTALCAQRELEGWDGLGMTVQSHDRRALAITQHLIALGRSTGRRLIVRLTRGAAWRAEQNRDDTLAPTPLFSRSCHTDLSYLACAQALLNNLDSAYPHFATHNPRLVAHIQNLAPQARRGDFEFECLHGLAQPLAEALRPPKSPNAPPCRLHVPIGPATTVLPALVKQLRESDGPSPLLSSAKHTQDDVIETLTASPINAAHILRSNTLHTAHVPETTDPTALPPLFELDLSDPADQRALHEALTSGTPAALPFIHPLTAAMTQEPPPQHYGRRICNPAARQDAIGDVLETDAQTLLQALETADSYLTEWRLQPSAHRATLLRDAAQAIENHYVPLLGFIIRETGKTFLSALSELRDGVTALYQAAQEAENSSLTAAPLGLIACISPWSSPFAAFMRQIAFALAAGNIVLAKPAAQTPFTAHTAIQHLHAAGIPAEALHFLPGNELVSEELVSDPRIDGVLFTGSTSASKNISRLIGDRTGRTDAPVTLIARSGGQNTLLADSSAQPGQIVHDVIRLAFADNGQNCGALRILLLQEDNADKVISLLQGALSTLNLGDPARLSTDLGPMINAETRTETLAYIDQMRRAGRKVWAAPLKEPDRNAGHHPGSYLPPTLIEIGRVADIPREVFGPVLHIRRFNKNELEGVIDAVNASGYALSFGVHSRVPATIHKVLKRAQAGNLSVNTLTSGISVHAPPFGGYGLSGCGAKLGGPLALRQLQANVPPLNFPHFSPANMLPGQIARSAANLVSFLESRDAVSARAIRQDIAHCLVGSTLTLPAAIGETRTLAFTPAGTILCAGESWPALLRAVGITLGTGNTALVLAPKSAIEWMNRLPQSLSDRIQSVNPGALPECDAMIFERGTPMAKDAAATLTAREGRIVPLYPLDKVRPEWLLHERVTCVNEEALSGAPTVMALM
;
A
#
# COMPACT_ATOMS: atom_id res chain seq x y z
N MET A 1 -27.34 -21.36 -26.35
CA MET A 1 -27.21 -20.36 -27.44
C MET A 1 -27.50 -19.02 -26.80
N THR A 2 -26.45 -18.33 -26.38
CA THR A 2 -26.48 -17.08 -25.63
C THR A 2 -26.82 -15.94 -26.59
N SER A 3 -27.87 -15.18 -26.26
CA SER A 3 -28.11 -13.87 -26.88
C SER A 3 -26.90 -12.98 -26.54
N PRO A 4 -26.35 -12.19 -27.48
CA PRO A 4 -25.30 -11.23 -27.14
C PRO A 4 -25.85 -10.28 -26.08
N LEU A 5 -25.14 -10.14 -24.96
CA LEU A 5 -25.44 -9.17 -23.91
C LEU A 5 -25.50 -7.77 -24.57
N THR A 6 -26.68 -7.18 -24.63
CA THR A 6 -26.84 -5.78 -25.06
C THR A 6 -26.41 -4.88 -23.92
N VAL A 7 -25.11 -4.64 -23.81
CA VAL A 7 -24.56 -3.64 -22.89
C VAL A 7 -24.76 -2.25 -23.53
N PRO A 8 -25.35 -1.27 -22.82
CA PRO A 8 -25.50 0.08 -23.35
C PRO A 8 -24.13 0.75 -23.56
N ALA A 9 -23.90 1.29 -24.76
CA ALA A 9 -22.67 1.97 -25.13
C ALA A 9 -22.55 3.40 -24.53
N LEU A 10 -21.33 3.95 -24.47
CA LEU A 10 -20.98 5.17 -23.72
C LEU A 10 -20.39 6.24 -24.66
N ALA A 11 -21.11 6.66 -25.70
CA ALA A 11 -20.50 7.55 -26.69
C ALA A 11 -20.40 9.02 -26.24
N GLU A 12 -19.17 9.54 -26.28
CA GLU A 12 -18.67 10.91 -26.09
C GLU A 12 -18.00 11.32 -24.74
N PRO A 13 -18.31 10.76 -23.55
CA PRO A 13 -17.73 11.21 -22.28
C PRO A 13 -16.20 11.05 -22.18
N PHE A 14 -15.64 10.04 -22.84
CA PHE A 14 -14.22 9.68 -22.73
C PHE A 14 -13.37 10.17 -23.92
N ALA A 15 -13.92 11.01 -24.80
CA ALA A 15 -13.20 11.52 -25.98
C ALA A 15 -11.90 12.27 -25.61
N ASN A 16 -11.89 12.94 -24.47
CA ASN A 16 -10.73 13.70 -23.97
C ASN A 16 -9.87 12.92 -22.96
N MET A 17 -10.01 11.58 -22.89
CA MET A 17 -9.22 10.75 -21.98
C MET A 17 -7.70 10.86 -22.24
N LEU A 18 -7.30 10.91 -23.52
CA LEU A 18 -5.91 10.99 -24.01
C LEU A 18 -5.73 12.07 -25.09
N PRO A 19 -5.65 13.36 -24.75
CA PRO A 19 -5.59 14.46 -25.71
C PRO A 19 -4.42 14.40 -26.71
N HIS A 20 -3.33 13.72 -26.37
CA HIS A 20 -2.07 13.68 -27.12
C HIS A 20 -1.91 12.53 -28.09
N MET A 21 -2.76 11.51 -28.05
CA MET A 21 -2.56 10.29 -28.81
C MET A 21 -2.47 10.51 -30.33
N GLY A 22 -2.96 11.62 -30.86
CA GLY A 22 -2.81 12.00 -32.26
C GLY A 22 -1.46 12.61 -32.67
N ARG A 23 -0.51 12.82 -31.74
CA ARG A 23 0.72 13.62 -31.98
C ARG A 23 2.05 12.85 -31.90
N MET A 24 2.06 11.57 -31.52
CA MET A 24 3.31 10.83 -31.34
C MET A 24 3.75 10.08 -32.62
N PRO A 25 4.95 10.32 -33.16
CA PRO A 25 5.48 9.51 -34.25
C PRO A 25 5.81 8.11 -33.74
N ALA A 26 5.17 7.08 -34.30
CA ALA A 26 5.45 5.70 -33.96
C ALA A 26 6.78 5.25 -34.57
N MET A 27 7.88 5.32 -33.80
CA MET A 27 9.10 4.61 -34.14
C MET A 27 8.89 3.10 -33.93
N PRO A 28 9.23 2.21 -34.89
CA PRO A 28 9.07 0.76 -34.73
C PRO A 28 9.79 0.19 -33.49
N SER A 29 10.86 0.85 -33.03
CA SER A 29 11.58 0.49 -31.81
C SER A 29 10.79 0.73 -30.52
N ARG A 30 9.81 1.66 -30.49
CA ARG A 30 8.91 1.86 -29.34
C ARG A 30 7.98 0.67 -29.15
N THR A 31 7.39 0.16 -30.24
CA THR A 31 6.53 -1.02 -30.20
C THR A 31 7.23 -2.26 -29.63
N LYS A 32 8.55 -2.40 -29.87
CA LYS A 32 9.34 -3.49 -29.26
C LYS A 32 9.50 -3.30 -27.74
N ILE A 33 9.69 -2.07 -27.26
CA ILE A 33 9.76 -1.78 -25.82
C ILE A 33 8.43 -2.17 -25.14
N ASP A 34 7.31 -1.77 -25.75
CA ASP A 34 5.96 -2.07 -25.23
C ASP A 34 5.73 -3.59 -25.16
N ALA A 35 6.06 -4.33 -26.22
CA ALA A 35 5.92 -5.79 -26.26
C ALA A 35 6.75 -6.51 -25.18
N MET A 36 7.91 -5.96 -24.80
CA MET A 36 8.78 -6.57 -23.77
C MET A 36 8.24 -6.42 -22.34
N ARG A 37 7.31 -5.49 -22.09
CA ARG A 37 6.76 -5.24 -20.74
C ARG A 37 6.08 -6.48 -20.16
N HIS A 38 5.33 -7.19 -21.00
CA HIS A 38 4.54 -8.37 -20.61
C HIS A 38 5.20 -9.70 -20.98
N THR A 39 6.41 -9.67 -21.53
CA THR A 39 7.14 -10.88 -21.97
C THR A 39 7.68 -11.66 -20.77
N SER A 40 7.40 -12.96 -20.67
CA SER A 40 7.82 -13.79 -19.53
C SER A 40 9.34 -13.77 -19.30
N GLU A 41 9.74 -13.84 -18.03
CA GLU A 41 11.17 -13.83 -17.66
C GLU A 41 11.96 -14.96 -18.33
N TYR A 42 11.34 -16.15 -18.47
CA TYR A 42 11.95 -17.28 -19.18
C TYR A 42 12.25 -16.97 -20.65
N ALA A 43 11.31 -16.32 -21.36
CA ALA A 43 11.49 -15.93 -22.75
C ALA A 43 12.61 -14.90 -22.89
N CYS A 44 12.63 -13.87 -22.03
CA CYS A 44 13.69 -12.88 -21.99
C CYS A 44 15.07 -13.53 -21.79
N ILE A 45 15.20 -14.44 -20.82
CA ILE A 45 16.50 -15.09 -20.53
C ILE A 45 16.97 -15.99 -21.66
N THR A 46 16.04 -16.64 -22.36
CA THR A 46 16.38 -17.47 -23.52
C THR A 46 16.96 -16.62 -24.65
N GLU A 47 16.38 -15.46 -24.94
CA GLU A 47 16.93 -14.50 -25.91
C GLU A 47 18.31 -13.99 -25.45
N LEU A 48 18.43 -13.53 -24.20
CA LEU A 48 19.68 -12.97 -23.67
C LEU A 48 20.85 -13.97 -23.71
N LEU A 49 20.62 -15.23 -23.34
CA LEU A 49 21.64 -16.28 -23.39
C LEU A 49 22.11 -16.57 -24.83
N SER A 50 21.23 -16.44 -25.83
CA SER A 50 21.61 -16.64 -27.23
C SER A 50 22.55 -15.56 -27.77
N LEU A 51 22.48 -14.35 -27.20
CA LEU A 51 23.34 -13.22 -27.57
C LEU A 51 24.72 -13.33 -26.91
N LEU A 52 24.78 -13.87 -25.70
CA LEU A 52 25.98 -13.91 -24.84
C LEU A 52 26.78 -15.20 -24.99
N THR A 53 27.15 -15.55 -26.22
CA THR A 53 28.02 -16.71 -26.48
C THR A 53 29.50 -16.37 -26.25
N ILE A 54 30.14 -17.11 -25.35
CA ILE A 54 31.57 -16.99 -25.05
C ILE A 54 32.25 -18.36 -25.18
N THR A 55 33.51 -18.37 -25.61
CA THR A 55 34.32 -19.60 -25.64
C THR A 55 34.83 -19.94 -24.24
N ALA A 56 35.21 -21.20 -24.02
CA ALA A 56 35.81 -21.63 -22.74
C ALA A 56 37.10 -20.84 -22.41
N GLU A 57 37.88 -20.47 -23.42
CA GLU A 57 39.09 -19.65 -23.25
C GLU A 57 38.75 -18.22 -22.82
N GLN A 58 37.71 -17.61 -23.41
CA GLN A 58 37.22 -16.30 -22.99
C GLN A 58 36.70 -16.34 -21.56
N ASP A 59 35.91 -17.36 -21.20
CA ASP A 59 35.37 -17.49 -19.84
C ASP A 59 36.50 -17.63 -18.80
N ALA A 60 37.52 -18.45 -19.09
CA ALA A 60 38.69 -18.59 -18.23
C ALA A 60 39.46 -17.26 -18.06
N ALA A 61 39.65 -16.49 -19.14
CA ALA A 61 40.30 -15.19 -19.09
C ALA A 61 39.49 -14.16 -18.26
N ILE A 62 38.16 -14.14 -18.45
CA ILE A 62 37.25 -13.28 -17.69
C ILE A 62 37.29 -13.64 -16.21
N SER A 63 37.27 -14.93 -15.87
CA SER A 63 37.34 -15.41 -14.48
C SER A 63 38.66 -14.99 -13.82
N ALA A 64 39.80 -15.22 -14.47
CA ALA A 64 41.11 -14.82 -13.93
C ALA A 64 41.21 -13.31 -13.69
N GLN A 65 40.67 -12.50 -14.61
CA GLN A 65 40.65 -11.04 -14.45
C GLN A 65 39.67 -10.58 -13.36
N ALA A 66 38.51 -11.21 -13.25
CA ALA A 66 37.55 -10.94 -12.20
C ALA A 66 38.12 -11.28 -10.81
N GLU A 67 38.81 -12.41 -10.66
CA GLU A 67 39.51 -12.81 -9.44
C GLU A 67 40.60 -11.82 -9.05
N HIS A 68 41.38 -11.34 -10.03
CA HIS A 68 42.39 -10.31 -9.78
C HIS A 68 41.76 -9.02 -9.23
N LEU A 69 40.69 -8.53 -9.87
CA LEU A 69 39.97 -7.34 -9.42
C LEU A 69 39.31 -7.53 -8.05
N ALA A 70 38.69 -8.69 -7.80
CA ALA A 70 38.09 -9.05 -6.52
C ALA A 70 39.15 -9.10 -5.41
N THR A 71 40.35 -9.62 -5.69
CA THR A 71 41.48 -9.65 -4.76
C THR A 71 41.96 -8.25 -4.40
N ILE A 72 42.07 -7.34 -5.37
CA ILE A 72 42.42 -5.93 -5.12
C ILE A 72 41.37 -5.28 -4.22
N LEU A 73 40.09 -5.50 -4.51
CA LEU A 73 38.99 -4.95 -3.71
C LEU A 73 39.01 -5.45 -2.27
N HIS A 74 39.27 -6.74 -2.07
CA HIS A 74 39.32 -7.35 -0.74
C HIS A 74 40.52 -6.87 0.09
N THR A 75 41.66 -6.63 -0.55
CA THR A 75 42.91 -6.23 0.13
C THR A 75 43.09 -4.72 0.32
N ALA A 76 42.23 -3.90 -0.31
CA ALA A 76 42.30 -2.45 -0.21
C ALA A 76 41.95 -1.94 1.20
N PRO A 77 42.54 -0.81 1.64
CA PRO A 77 42.16 -0.17 2.89
C PRO A 77 40.69 0.25 2.84
N ARG A 78 39.94 -0.10 3.89
CA ARG A 78 38.49 0.16 3.95
C ARG A 78 38.20 1.58 4.39
N SER A 79 37.15 2.16 3.81
CA SER A 79 36.53 3.39 4.28
C SER A 79 35.95 3.23 5.69
N ALA A 80 35.61 4.34 6.36
CA ALA A 80 34.98 4.29 7.68
C ALA A 80 33.65 3.53 7.62
N ILE A 81 32.88 3.72 6.54
CA ILE A 81 31.65 2.97 6.30
C ILE A 81 31.90 1.50 5.93
N GLY A 82 32.93 1.19 5.14
CA GLY A 82 33.31 -0.20 4.84
C GLY A 82 33.74 -0.97 6.09
N THR A 83 34.41 -0.29 7.02
CA THR A 83 34.78 -0.85 8.34
C THR A 83 33.54 -1.11 9.21
N LEU A 84 32.56 -0.22 9.17
CA LEU A 84 31.29 -0.41 9.88
C LEU A 84 30.47 -1.57 9.31
N LEU A 85 30.34 -1.65 7.99
CA LEU A 85 29.58 -2.70 7.31
C LEU A 85 30.24 -4.08 7.46
N GLU A 86 31.57 -4.15 7.62
CA GLU A 86 32.25 -5.40 7.97
C GLU A 86 31.91 -5.88 9.37
N ALA A 87 31.92 -4.97 10.34
CA ALA A 87 31.64 -5.29 11.74
C ALA A 87 30.16 -5.65 11.96
N PHE A 88 29.29 -4.96 11.21
CA PHE A 88 27.85 -5.13 11.24
C PHE A 88 27.33 -5.32 9.79
N PRO A 89 27.45 -6.56 9.26
CA PRO A 89 26.95 -6.88 7.92
C PRO A 89 25.48 -6.47 7.80
N PRO A 90 25.06 -5.86 6.68
CA PRO A 90 23.67 -5.42 6.48
C PRO A 90 22.66 -6.52 6.79
N ASP A 91 22.97 -7.75 6.43
CA ASP A 91 22.11 -8.93 6.54
C ASP A 91 21.99 -9.43 7.99
N SER A 92 22.77 -8.88 8.91
CA SER A 92 22.69 -9.16 10.35
C SER A 92 21.69 -8.24 11.04
N ALA A 93 21.08 -8.70 12.13
CA ALA A 93 20.17 -7.89 12.94
C ALA A 93 20.84 -6.59 13.44
N HIS A 94 22.12 -6.64 13.79
CA HIS A 94 22.90 -5.46 14.19
C HIS A 94 23.19 -4.50 13.03
N GLY A 95 23.42 -5.01 11.81
CA GLY A 95 23.60 -4.19 10.61
C GLY A 95 22.31 -3.51 10.17
N GLN A 96 21.18 -4.21 10.20
CA GLN A 96 19.86 -3.61 9.96
C GLN A 96 19.56 -2.49 10.97
N ALA A 97 19.80 -2.73 12.26
CA ALA A 97 19.63 -1.71 13.29
C ALA A 97 20.57 -0.50 13.09
N LEU A 98 21.82 -0.72 12.63
CA LEU A 98 22.75 0.35 12.29
C LEU A 98 22.26 1.19 11.10
N LEU A 99 21.77 0.55 10.04
CA LEU A 99 21.23 1.23 8.86
C LEU A 99 19.96 2.00 9.21
N ALA A 100 19.09 1.45 10.07
CA ALA A 100 17.92 2.12 10.62
C ALA A 100 18.28 3.44 11.30
N LEU A 101 19.27 3.36 12.19
CA LEU A 101 19.78 4.51 12.92
C LEU A 101 20.41 5.51 11.96
N ALA A 102 21.23 5.06 11.02
CA ALA A 102 21.84 5.91 10.00
C ALA A 102 20.81 6.69 9.17
N GLU A 103 19.73 6.02 8.75
CA GLU A 103 18.71 6.59 7.88
C GLU A 103 17.83 7.62 8.61
N ALA A 104 17.48 7.34 9.87
CA ALA A 104 16.53 8.14 10.63
C ALA A 104 17.21 9.21 11.51
N PHE A 105 18.32 8.87 12.16
CA PHE A 105 18.82 9.61 13.34
C PHE A 105 19.08 11.09 13.07
N LEU A 106 19.76 11.43 11.96
CA LEU A 106 20.06 12.82 11.61
C LEU A 106 18.83 13.62 11.15
N ARG A 107 17.69 12.96 10.87
CA ARG A 107 16.46 13.59 10.40
C ARG A 107 15.46 13.90 11.50
N ILE A 108 15.55 13.24 12.65
CA ILE A 108 14.63 13.45 13.78
C ILE A 108 14.98 14.79 14.45
N PRO A 109 14.05 15.76 14.48
CA PRO A 109 14.35 17.11 14.96
C PRO A 109 14.58 17.16 16.48
N ASP A 110 13.81 16.42 17.27
CA ASP A 110 13.87 16.48 18.74
C ASP A 110 14.83 15.44 19.33
N HIS A 111 15.44 15.80 20.47
CA HIS A 111 16.41 14.95 21.15
C HIS A 111 15.77 13.72 21.80
N ALA A 112 14.58 13.86 22.37
CA ALA A 112 13.96 12.79 23.15
C ALA A 112 13.54 11.60 22.28
N THR A 113 13.06 11.83 21.06
CA THR A 113 12.70 10.78 20.10
C THR A 113 13.93 10.14 19.49
N ARG A 114 15.00 10.91 19.25
CA ARG A 114 16.32 10.35 18.90
C ARG A 114 16.83 9.39 19.96
N GLU A 115 16.82 9.81 21.22
CA GLU A 115 17.25 8.94 22.33
C GLU A 115 16.35 7.71 22.47
N ALA A 116 15.03 7.85 22.32
CA ALA A 116 14.11 6.72 22.39
C ALA A 116 14.36 5.70 21.26
N LEU A 117 14.70 6.17 20.06
CA LEU A 117 15.08 5.30 18.95
C LEU A 117 16.39 4.56 19.26
N ILE A 118 17.42 5.26 19.74
CA ILE A 118 18.69 4.61 20.08
C ILE A 118 18.50 3.61 21.23
N ASP A 119 17.77 3.99 22.29
CA ASP A 119 17.49 3.10 23.42
C ASP A 119 16.75 1.84 22.98
N ALA A 120 15.79 1.97 22.04
CA ALA A 120 15.11 0.82 21.48
C ALA A 120 16.10 -0.13 20.79
N GLN A 121 16.94 0.39 19.89
CA GLN A 121 17.90 -0.42 19.13
C GLN A 121 19.05 -0.98 19.99
N VAL A 122 19.45 -0.27 21.05
CA VAL A 122 20.50 -0.70 21.98
C VAL A 122 20.00 -1.76 22.96
N ARG A 123 18.72 -1.73 23.34
CA ARG A 123 18.13 -2.71 24.28
C ARG A 123 17.66 -3.99 23.62
N THR A 124 17.25 -3.93 22.35
CA THR A 124 16.78 -5.11 21.60
C THR A 124 17.92 -6.06 21.22
N LEU A 125 19.15 -5.56 21.12
CA LEU A 125 20.31 -6.31 20.65
C LEU A 125 21.42 -6.32 21.71
N ASP A 126 22.06 -7.47 21.92
CA ASP A 126 23.28 -7.53 22.74
C ASP A 126 24.47 -7.05 21.89
N TRP A 127 24.83 -5.78 22.07
CA TRP A 127 25.98 -5.16 21.38
C TRP A 127 27.34 -5.54 21.99
N ALA A 128 27.35 -6.28 23.11
CA ALA A 128 28.57 -6.72 23.80
C ALA A 128 29.07 -8.09 23.34
N THR A 129 28.22 -8.93 22.74
CA THR A 129 28.60 -10.22 22.16
C THR A 129 29.24 -10.05 20.77
N PRO A 130 30.36 -10.72 20.46
CA PRO A 130 30.95 -10.71 19.13
C PRO A 130 29.98 -11.31 18.10
N THR A 131 29.77 -10.62 16.98
CA THR A 131 28.88 -11.05 15.89
C THR A 131 29.46 -12.21 15.06
N SER A 132 30.74 -12.53 15.20
CA SER A 132 31.39 -13.65 14.49
C SER A 132 32.30 -14.52 15.39
N LYS A 133 32.59 -15.75 14.94
CA LYS A 133 33.57 -16.68 15.54
C LYS A 133 35.03 -16.31 15.23
N THR A 134 35.24 -15.33 14.34
CA THR A 134 36.55 -14.74 14.05
C THR A 134 36.76 -13.54 14.97
N ASN A 135 38.01 -13.12 15.22
CA ASN A 135 38.37 -12.02 16.13
C ASN A 135 37.91 -10.63 15.63
N ALA A 136 36.63 -10.46 15.29
CA ALA A 136 36.04 -9.18 14.94
C ALA A 136 35.94 -8.30 16.19
N PRO A 137 36.40 -7.03 16.14
CA PRO A 137 36.31 -6.12 17.27
C PRO A 137 34.84 -5.84 17.63
N THR A 138 34.46 -6.03 18.90
CA THR A 138 33.14 -5.59 19.42
C THR A 138 32.94 -4.08 19.19
N LEU A 139 31.70 -3.61 19.11
CA LEU A 139 31.38 -2.17 18.99
C LEU A 139 32.10 -1.34 20.07
N VAL A 140 32.20 -1.89 21.29
CA VAL A 140 32.99 -1.31 22.40
C VAL A 140 34.48 -1.17 22.08
N SER A 141 35.08 -2.14 21.39
CA SER A 141 36.49 -2.11 20.98
C SER A 141 36.75 -1.22 19.75
N MET A 142 35.77 -1.08 18.85
CA MET A 142 35.83 -0.11 17.75
C MET A 142 35.66 1.32 18.26
N LEU A 143 34.77 1.56 19.21
CA LEU A 143 34.56 2.87 19.82
C LEU A 143 35.76 3.33 20.65
N THR A 144 36.42 2.41 21.35
CA THR A 144 37.68 2.72 22.04
C THR A 144 38.82 3.03 21.07
N LYS A 145 38.84 2.42 19.88
CA LYS A 145 39.76 2.81 18.78
C LYS A 145 39.34 4.12 18.08
N GLY A 146 38.06 4.37 17.86
CA GLY A 146 37.53 5.61 17.28
C GLY A 146 37.69 6.82 18.22
N LEU A 147 37.62 6.62 19.54
CA LEU A 147 38.01 7.62 20.53
C LEU A 147 39.52 7.90 20.52
N SER A 148 40.35 6.95 20.08
CA SER A 148 41.81 7.16 19.93
C SER A 148 42.21 8.02 18.72
N LEU A 149 41.29 8.25 17.77
CA LEU A 149 41.43 9.27 16.71
C LEU A 149 41.25 10.71 17.26
N ALA A 150 40.85 10.88 18.53
CA ALA A 150 40.98 12.14 19.26
C ALA A 150 42.24 12.09 20.13
N SER A 151 43.41 12.25 19.51
CA SER A 151 44.70 12.30 20.21
C SER A 151 44.89 13.61 20.97
N HIS A 152 44.15 13.82 22.07
CA HIS A 152 44.49 14.85 23.08
C HIS A 152 44.22 14.44 24.54
N LEU A 153 43.89 13.17 24.83
CA LEU A 153 43.77 12.69 26.21
C LEU A 153 44.60 11.42 26.42
N ARG A 154 45.91 11.59 26.52
CA ARG A 154 46.84 10.52 26.95
C ARG A 154 47.71 11.00 28.10
N LYS A 155 47.11 11.16 29.28
CA LYS A 155 47.76 11.02 30.61
C LYS A 155 46.71 10.59 31.63
N GLY A 156 46.64 9.29 31.92
CA GLY A 156 45.79 8.74 32.96
C GLY A 156 45.62 7.23 32.86
N SER A 157 45.95 6.53 33.94
CA SER A 157 46.00 5.08 34.20
C SER A 157 45.04 4.15 33.42
N ALA A 158 45.55 2.96 33.11
CA ALA A 158 44.81 1.79 32.65
C ALA A 158 43.62 1.45 33.57
N PHE A 159 42.42 1.83 33.14
CA PHE A 159 41.17 1.38 33.76
C PHE A 159 40.70 0.12 33.01
N SER A 160 40.50 -0.98 33.73
CA SER A 160 40.02 -2.24 33.14
C SER A 160 38.54 -2.12 32.75
N LEU A 161 38.31 -1.81 31.47
CA LEU A 161 37.01 -1.61 30.81
C LEU A 161 36.05 -2.83 30.85
N ARG A 162 36.46 -3.97 31.43
CA ARG A 162 35.63 -5.18 31.56
C ARG A 162 34.48 -5.06 32.58
N ARG A 163 34.43 -3.98 33.37
CA ARG A 163 33.43 -3.79 34.45
C ARG A 163 32.33 -2.77 34.16
N LEU A 164 32.26 -2.20 32.95
CA LEU A 164 31.14 -1.37 32.54
C LEU A 164 29.97 -2.28 32.14
N THR A 165 29.01 -2.42 33.03
CA THR A 165 27.69 -3.00 32.73
C THR A 165 27.00 -2.16 31.65
N LEU A 166 26.17 -2.79 30.82
CA LEU A 166 25.42 -2.20 29.69
C LEU A 166 24.73 -0.85 29.99
N GLN A 167 24.40 -0.58 31.25
CA GLN A 167 23.78 0.68 31.68
C GLN A 167 24.73 1.89 31.73
N THR A 168 26.05 1.68 31.86
CA THR A 168 27.06 2.76 31.97
C THR A 168 27.81 3.04 30.66
N SER A 169 27.77 2.12 29.69
CA SER A 169 28.42 2.26 28.37
C SER A 169 27.53 2.84 27.29
N ALA A 170 26.20 2.86 27.47
CA ALA A 170 25.25 3.32 26.45
C ALA A 170 25.51 4.77 25.95
N PRO A 171 25.79 5.79 26.81
CA PRO A 171 26.06 7.15 26.32
C PRO A 171 27.31 7.26 25.44
N LEU A 172 28.35 6.47 25.74
CA LEU A 172 29.58 6.42 24.93
C LEU A 172 29.34 5.71 23.60
N ILE A 173 28.53 4.65 23.60
CA ILE A 173 28.10 3.95 22.39
C ILE A 173 27.29 4.89 21.49
N ARG A 174 26.35 5.64 22.07
CA ARG A 174 25.53 6.64 21.38
C ARG A 174 26.38 7.71 20.68
N HIS A 175 27.23 8.40 21.44
CA HIS A 175 28.04 9.48 20.90
C HIS A 175 29.04 9.01 19.84
N GLY A 176 29.60 7.82 20.06
CA GLY A 176 30.50 7.20 19.10
C GLY A 176 29.82 6.78 17.79
N LEU A 177 28.59 6.24 17.87
CA LEU A 177 27.80 5.88 16.70
C LEU A 177 27.46 7.10 15.86
N GLU A 178 26.96 8.18 16.49
CA GLU A 178 26.65 9.44 15.82
C GLU A 178 27.88 9.99 15.07
N LYS A 179 29.02 10.09 15.76
CA LYS A 179 30.25 10.63 15.18
C LYS A 179 30.72 9.80 13.99
N THR A 180 30.59 8.48 14.07
CA THR A 180 30.99 7.57 12.99
C THR A 180 30.05 7.66 11.80
N LEU A 181 28.73 7.73 12.02
CA LEU A 181 27.74 7.90 10.94
C LEU A 181 27.89 9.24 10.21
N ARG A 182 28.20 10.31 10.94
CA ARG A 182 28.49 11.62 10.33
C ARG A 182 29.77 11.59 9.51
N ALA A 183 30.86 11.02 10.04
CA ALA A 183 32.12 10.87 9.32
C ALA A 183 31.95 10.01 8.05
N ALA A 184 31.17 8.93 8.12
CA ALA A 184 30.85 8.09 6.98
C ALA A 184 30.07 8.85 5.88
N ALA A 185 29.13 9.73 6.27
CA ALA A 185 28.40 10.57 5.33
C ALA A 185 29.33 11.60 4.65
N GLU A 186 30.25 12.19 5.40
CA GLU A 186 31.27 13.14 4.90
C GLU A 186 32.31 12.46 3.99
N GLU A 187 32.58 11.16 4.17
CA GLU A 187 33.49 10.42 3.30
C GLU A 187 32.85 10.09 1.93
N VAL A 188 31.54 9.93 1.88
CA VAL A 188 30.79 9.63 0.64
C VAL A 188 30.38 10.89 -0.11
N ALA A 189 30.06 11.98 0.60
CA ALA A 189 29.78 13.29 0.02
C ALA A 189 31.07 14.12 -0.15
N LEU A 190 31.47 14.45 -1.38
CA LEU A 190 32.63 15.34 -1.60
C LEU A 190 32.40 16.79 -1.12
N GLY A 191 31.15 17.17 -0.82
CA GLY A 191 30.81 18.48 -0.27
C GLY A 191 29.32 18.64 -0.01
N THR A 192 28.98 19.59 0.85
CA THR A 192 27.58 19.91 1.17
C THR A 192 26.96 20.85 0.13
N THR A 193 27.80 21.60 -0.57
CA THR A 193 27.41 22.51 -1.66
C THR A 193 28.13 22.17 -2.98
N PRO A 194 27.57 22.57 -4.14
CA PRO A 194 28.22 22.35 -5.44
C PRO A 194 29.67 22.86 -5.51
N ASN A 195 29.95 24.04 -4.95
CA ASN A 195 31.29 24.62 -4.96
C ASN A 195 32.30 23.82 -4.11
N GLU A 196 31.88 23.32 -2.95
CA GLU A 196 32.73 22.45 -2.11
C GLU A 196 33.06 21.15 -2.84
N ALA A 197 32.04 20.50 -3.42
CA ALA A 197 32.20 19.25 -4.16
C ALA A 197 33.16 19.40 -5.35
N LEU A 198 33.03 20.49 -6.12
CA LEU A 198 33.91 20.78 -7.26
C LEU A 198 35.37 21.05 -6.82
N ARG A 199 35.59 21.75 -5.70
CA ARG A 199 36.92 21.98 -5.14
C ARG A 199 37.55 20.66 -4.66
N ALA A 200 36.80 19.85 -3.92
CA ALA A 200 37.27 18.57 -3.41
C ALA A 200 37.60 17.57 -4.54
N ALA A 201 36.81 17.60 -5.62
CA ALA A 201 37.04 16.78 -6.82
C ALA A 201 38.38 17.08 -7.54
N GLN A 202 39.00 18.26 -7.34
CA GLN A 202 40.26 18.61 -8.02
C GLN A 202 41.40 17.62 -7.74
N ASN A 203 41.47 17.07 -6.52
CA ASN A 203 42.51 16.12 -6.15
C ASN A 203 42.39 14.79 -6.91
N THR A 204 41.17 14.28 -7.08
CA THR A 204 40.93 13.05 -7.86
C THR A 204 41.04 13.31 -9.37
N ARG A 205 40.70 14.51 -9.86
CA ARG A 205 40.97 14.91 -11.25
C ARG A 205 42.45 14.91 -11.62
N LYS A 206 43.31 15.40 -10.72
CA LYS A 206 44.79 15.35 -10.92
C LYS A 206 45.32 13.92 -11.06
N ARG A 207 44.60 12.93 -10.52
CA ARG A 207 44.91 11.49 -10.66
C ARG A 207 44.31 10.87 -11.93
N GLY A 208 43.59 11.66 -12.72
CA GLY A 208 43.01 11.30 -13.99
C GLY A 208 41.48 11.14 -13.97
N PHE A 209 40.83 10.97 -12.82
CA PHE A 209 39.40 10.66 -12.76
C PHE A 209 38.52 11.81 -13.28
N SER A 210 37.43 11.46 -13.96
CA SER A 210 36.31 12.37 -14.25
C SER A 210 35.18 12.17 -13.23
N HIS A 211 34.15 13.03 -13.26
CA HIS A 211 33.10 13.03 -12.24
C HIS A 211 31.70 13.09 -12.84
N THR A 212 30.78 12.30 -12.29
CA THR A 212 29.33 12.52 -12.41
C THR A 212 28.88 13.23 -11.14
N PHE A 213 28.25 14.39 -11.24
CA PHE A 213 27.70 15.09 -10.09
C PHE A 213 26.20 14.86 -9.99
N ASP A 214 25.76 14.47 -8.79
CA ASP A 214 24.38 14.12 -8.49
C ASP A 214 23.86 14.86 -7.27
N LEU A 215 22.76 15.60 -7.45
CA LEU A 215 22.13 16.33 -6.37
C LEU A 215 21.29 15.38 -5.51
N CYS A 216 21.74 15.14 -4.28
CA CYS A 216 21.00 14.33 -3.31
C CYS A 216 19.88 15.14 -2.66
N CYS A 217 18.82 15.35 -3.43
CA CYS A 217 17.55 15.92 -2.97
C CYS A 217 16.46 14.85 -2.99
N PRO A 218 15.48 14.89 -2.08
CA PRO A 218 14.28 14.07 -2.21
C PRO A 218 13.46 14.53 -3.44
N ALA A 219 12.68 13.62 -4.03
CA ALA A 219 11.69 13.95 -5.05
C ALA A 219 10.80 15.11 -4.57
N ALA A 220 10.46 16.02 -5.48
CA ALA A 220 9.60 17.14 -5.15
C ALA A 220 8.18 16.64 -4.86
N LEU A 221 7.58 17.09 -3.76
CA LEU A 221 6.17 16.86 -3.46
C LEU A 221 5.32 18.08 -3.83
N ASN A 222 5.96 19.23 -3.96
CA ASN A 222 5.32 20.50 -4.27
C ASN A 222 6.20 21.39 -5.13
N THR A 223 5.62 22.47 -5.64
CA THR A 223 6.28 23.42 -6.54
C THR A 223 7.47 24.12 -5.88
N ASP A 224 7.41 24.41 -4.58
CA ASP A 224 8.51 25.09 -3.88
C ASP A 224 9.77 24.21 -3.79
N GLN A 225 9.59 22.91 -3.53
CA GLN A 225 10.69 21.94 -3.57
C GLN A 225 11.26 21.82 -4.99
N ALA A 226 10.40 21.80 -6.01
CA ALA A 226 10.83 21.78 -7.41
C ALA A 226 11.65 23.02 -7.79
N HIS A 227 11.21 24.22 -7.40
CA HIS A 227 11.97 25.46 -7.60
C HIS A 227 13.29 25.47 -6.82
N SER A 228 13.29 24.97 -5.58
CA SER A 228 14.53 24.86 -4.79
C SER A 228 15.54 23.91 -5.45
N ALA A 229 15.08 22.76 -5.96
CA ALA A 229 15.92 21.83 -6.70
C ALA A 229 16.45 22.46 -8.00
N LEU A 230 15.60 23.21 -8.73
CA LEU A 230 16.01 23.97 -9.92
C LEU A 230 17.13 24.96 -9.60
N HIS A 231 16.97 25.77 -8.55
CA HIS A 231 18.01 26.72 -8.14
C HIS A 231 19.32 26.03 -7.72
N GLN A 232 19.25 24.88 -7.06
CA GLN A 232 20.45 24.11 -6.71
C GLN A 232 21.15 23.55 -7.95
N PHE A 233 20.39 23.11 -8.96
CA PHE A 233 20.93 22.65 -10.24
C PHE A 233 21.54 23.80 -11.06
N GLU A 234 20.90 24.96 -11.09
CA GLU A 234 21.47 26.18 -11.69
C GLU A 234 22.76 26.63 -10.98
N ALA A 235 22.79 26.55 -9.64
CA ALA A 235 23.98 26.83 -8.85
C ALA A 235 25.12 25.83 -9.13
N LEU A 236 24.80 24.56 -9.41
CA LEU A 236 25.78 23.55 -9.84
C LEU A 236 26.34 23.88 -11.23
N LEU A 237 25.51 24.24 -12.20
CA LEU A 237 25.94 24.70 -13.51
C LEU A 237 26.86 25.93 -13.41
N GLU A 238 26.49 26.89 -12.57
CA GLU A 238 27.29 28.10 -12.34
C GLU A 238 28.59 27.81 -11.57
N ALA A 239 28.59 26.85 -10.64
CA ALA A 239 29.82 26.40 -10.01
C ALA A 239 30.76 25.74 -11.04
N CYS A 240 30.22 24.93 -11.96
CA CYS A 240 30.99 24.35 -13.06
C CYS A 240 31.59 25.43 -13.99
N SER A 241 30.84 26.49 -14.29
CA SER A 241 31.32 27.59 -15.16
C SER A 241 32.53 28.31 -14.57
N ARG A 242 32.56 28.56 -13.26
CA ARG A 242 33.63 29.27 -12.54
C ARG A 242 34.92 28.47 -12.39
N HIS A 243 34.83 27.15 -12.46
CA HIS A 243 35.99 26.27 -12.51
C HIS A 243 36.50 26.10 -13.96
N SER A 244 36.26 27.12 -14.80
CA SER A 244 36.72 27.26 -16.19
C SER A 244 38.22 26.95 -16.32
N GLY A 245 38.55 26.03 -17.22
CA GLY A 245 39.85 25.35 -17.29
C GLY A 245 39.73 23.83 -17.47
N MET A 246 38.50 23.32 -17.65
CA MET A 246 38.18 21.93 -17.97
C MET A 246 38.60 21.59 -19.41
N THR A 247 39.90 21.50 -19.66
CA THR A 247 40.47 21.16 -20.97
C THR A 247 40.60 19.64 -21.12
N GLY A 248 40.05 19.06 -22.20
CA GLY A 248 40.16 17.63 -22.49
C GLY A 248 39.12 17.13 -23.50
N GLY A 249 39.25 15.88 -23.92
CA GLY A 249 38.24 15.19 -24.72
C GLY A 249 37.02 14.82 -23.87
N ARG A 250 36.04 14.13 -24.47
CA ARG A 250 34.80 13.75 -23.76
C ARG A 250 35.00 13.01 -22.43
N PRO A 251 35.90 12.03 -22.31
CA PRO A 251 36.08 11.30 -21.04
C PRO A 251 36.56 12.17 -19.89
N GLU A 252 37.21 13.30 -20.20
CA GLU A 252 37.73 14.24 -19.20
C GLU A 252 36.70 15.29 -18.75
N ARG A 253 35.56 15.43 -19.45
CA ARG A 253 34.51 16.40 -19.14
C ARG A 253 33.58 15.88 -18.04
N PRO A 254 33.07 16.72 -17.13
CA PRO A 254 32.09 16.31 -16.13
C PRO A 254 30.74 16.01 -16.75
N THR A 255 29.99 15.19 -16.02
CA THR A 255 28.62 14.84 -16.35
C THR A 255 27.72 15.22 -15.19
N LEU A 256 26.54 15.74 -15.48
CA LEU A 256 25.52 16.07 -14.51
C LEU A 256 24.37 15.07 -14.66
N THR A 257 23.88 14.54 -13.54
CA THR A 257 22.63 13.76 -13.53
C THR A 257 21.46 14.67 -13.21
N LEU A 258 20.44 14.61 -14.05
CA LEU A 258 19.18 15.32 -13.87
C LEU A 258 18.08 14.28 -13.69
N ARG A 259 17.42 14.33 -12.54
CA ARG A 259 16.30 13.46 -12.22
C ARG A 259 14.99 14.26 -12.32
N PRO A 260 14.12 13.98 -13.31
CA PRO A 260 12.92 14.78 -13.55
C PRO A 260 12.00 14.93 -12.32
N THR A 261 11.92 13.90 -11.47
CA THR A 261 11.12 13.91 -10.23
C THR A 261 11.56 14.97 -9.20
N LEU A 262 12.76 15.54 -9.33
CA LEU A 262 13.19 16.67 -8.50
C LEU A 262 12.55 18.00 -8.91
N PHE A 263 12.10 18.11 -10.17
CA PHE A 263 11.61 19.36 -10.76
C PHE A 263 10.13 19.30 -11.11
N CYS A 264 9.52 18.11 -11.05
CA CYS A 264 8.11 17.89 -11.34
C CYS A 264 7.47 17.08 -10.20
N PRO A 265 6.60 17.70 -9.38
CA PRO A 265 5.95 17.02 -8.25
C PRO A 265 5.10 15.79 -8.61
N HIS A 266 4.58 15.75 -9.85
CA HIS A 266 3.74 14.67 -10.36
C HIS A 266 4.27 14.13 -11.69
N PHE A 267 5.49 13.60 -11.65
CA PHE A 267 6.12 13.01 -12.82
C PHE A 267 5.53 11.62 -13.14
N SER A 268 4.49 11.59 -13.98
CA SER A 268 3.72 10.38 -14.32
C SER A 268 3.23 10.42 -15.76
N SER A 269 3.15 9.26 -16.42
CA SER A 269 2.57 9.14 -17.77
C SER A 269 1.11 9.60 -17.82
N LEU A 270 0.38 9.53 -16.70
CA LEU A 270 -0.99 10.05 -16.57
C LEU A 270 -1.09 11.57 -16.80
N ARG A 271 0.02 12.30 -16.60
CA ARG A 271 0.11 13.76 -16.82
C ARG A 271 1.05 14.12 -17.96
N HIS A 272 1.25 13.21 -18.92
CA HIS A 272 2.17 13.39 -20.05
C HIS A 272 2.09 14.79 -20.66
N ASP A 273 0.89 15.26 -21.03
CA ASP A 273 0.71 16.53 -21.75
C ASP A 273 1.12 17.73 -20.93
N GLN A 274 0.70 17.73 -19.67
CA GLN A 274 1.08 18.78 -18.73
C GLN A 274 2.61 18.81 -18.54
N ILE A 275 3.27 17.65 -18.50
CA ILE A 275 4.73 17.58 -18.34
C ILE A 275 5.45 18.08 -19.61
N MET A 276 4.94 17.71 -20.78
CA MET A 276 5.50 18.19 -22.05
C MET A 276 5.29 19.69 -22.25
N GLU A 277 4.19 20.26 -21.74
CA GLU A 277 3.91 21.70 -21.80
C GLU A 277 4.68 22.49 -20.73
N ASP A 278 4.66 22.05 -19.47
CA ASP A 278 5.18 22.81 -18.32
C ASP A 278 6.68 22.55 -18.07
N PHE A 279 7.15 21.30 -18.20
CA PHE A 279 8.51 20.91 -17.79
C PHE A 279 9.52 20.89 -18.94
N LEU A 280 9.15 20.41 -20.15
CA LEU A 280 10.06 20.35 -21.29
C LEU A 280 10.76 21.69 -21.58
N PRO A 281 10.10 22.87 -21.55
CA PRO A 281 10.79 24.15 -21.77
C PRO A 281 11.89 24.44 -20.74
N THR A 282 11.64 24.10 -19.47
CA THR A 282 12.65 24.23 -18.41
C THR A 282 13.82 23.27 -18.64
N LEU A 283 13.52 22.03 -19.03
CA LEU A 283 14.53 21.03 -19.34
C LEU A 283 15.40 21.44 -20.55
N THR A 284 14.79 21.98 -21.61
CA THR A 284 15.51 22.53 -22.77
C THR A 284 16.46 23.65 -22.37
N ARG A 285 16.02 24.61 -21.54
CA ARG A 285 16.88 25.69 -21.02
C ARG A 285 18.08 25.16 -20.23
N LEU A 286 17.88 24.14 -19.38
CA LEU A 286 18.97 23.51 -18.64
C LEU A 286 19.93 22.76 -19.58
N ALA A 287 19.40 22.07 -20.58
CA ALA A 287 20.19 21.36 -21.59
C ALA A 287 21.04 22.33 -22.43
N GLU A 288 20.48 23.45 -22.88
CA GLU A 288 21.19 24.50 -23.59
C GLU A 288 22.34 25.09 -22.75
N ARG A 289 22.07 25.40 -21.48
CA ARG A 289 23.11 25.90 -20.59
C ARG A 289 24.22 24.87 -20.35
N THR A 290 23.84 23.59 -20.23
CA THR A 290 24.80 22.49 -20.07
C THR A 290 25.67 22.30 -21.32
N ARG A 291 25.06 22.44 -22.52
CA ARG A 291 25.76 22.48 -23.81
C ARG A 291 26.74 23.66 -23.92
N GLN A 292 26.35 24.86 -23.51
CA GLN A 292 27.23 26.05 -23.53
C GLN A 292 28.48 25.86 -22.67
N LEU A 293 28.36 25.10 -21.58
CA LEU A 293 29.47 24.74 -20.70
C LEU A 293 30.21 23.47 -21.15
N ASP A 294 29.75 22.85 -22.23
CA ASP A 294 30.31 21.65 -22.84
C ASP A 294 30.40 20.45 -21.86
N LEU A 295 29.38 20.30 -21.03
CA LEU A 295 29.24 19.22 -20.04
C LEU A 295 28.36 18.09 -20.59
N GLY A 296 28.39 16.92 -19.94
CA GLY A 296 27.40 15.87 -20.14
C GLY A 296 26.14 16.10 -19.29
N LEU A 297 24.96 15.73 -19.81
CA LEU A 297 23.67 15.75 -19.12
C LEU A 297 22.98 14.40 -19.29
N ILE A 298 22.76 13.70 -18.18
CA ILE A 298 22.08 12.40 -18.18
C ILE A 298 20.72 12.51 -17.49
N LEU A 299 19.65 12.22 -18.22
CA LEU A 299 18.33 11.98 -17.64
C LEU A 299 18.36 10.67 -16.85
N THR A 300 18.21 10.76 -15.53
CA THR A 300 18.28 9.61 -14.63
C THR A 300 16.88 9.11 -14.34
N VAL A 301 16.68 7.80 -14.53
CA VAL A 301 15.45 7.09 -14.24
C VAL A 301 15.63 6.30 -12.94
N GLU A 302 14.70 6.44 -12.00
CA GLU A 302 14.71 5.67 -10.75
C GLU A 302 13.74 4.49 -10.82
N HIS A 303 12.53 4.72 -11.35
CA HIS A 303 11.49 3.70 -11.41
C HIS A 303 11.11 3.31 -12.85
N SER A 304 10.74 2.05 -13.05
CA SER A 304 10.37 1.50 -14.36
C SER A 304 9.23 2.27 -15.07
N LYS A 305 8.25 2.77 -14.30
CA LYS A 305 7.11 3.57 -14.80
C LYS A 305 7.51 4.93 -15.38
N GLU A 306 8.70 5.43 -15.05
CA GLU A 306 9.21 6.73 -15.49
C GLU A 306 9.92 6.65 -16.85
N ILE A 307 10.27 5.44 -17.29
CA ILE A 307 11.10 5.20 -18.50
C ILE A 307 10.45 5.78 -19.74
N ASP A 308 9.17 5.52 -19.96
CA ASP A 308 8.49 5.90 -21.20
C ASP A 308 8.42 7.41 -21.39
N LEU A 309 8.12 8.14 -20.31
CA LEU A 309 8.09 9.60 -20.30
C LEU A 309 9.50 10.20 -20.41
N CYS A 310 10.51 9.58 -19.79
CA CYS A 310 11.90 10.01 -19.96
C CYS A 310 12.39 9.83 -21.40
N LEU A 311 11.95 8.76 -22.09
CA LEU A 311 12.23 8.53 -23.50
C LEU A 311 11.57 9.59 -24.39
N ASP A 312 10.34 10.00 -24.09
CA ASP A 312 9.65 11.08 -24.81
C ASP A 312 10.36 12.43 -24.60
N LEU A 313 10.75 12.75 -23.36
CA LEU A 313 11.52 13.97 -23.07
C LEU A 313 12.89 13.97 -23.77
N LEU A 314 13.61 12.85 -23.75
CA LEU A 314 14.90 12.74 -24.46
C LEU A 314 14.72 12.91 -25.97
N THR A 315 13.69 12.28 -26.55
CA THR A 315 13.38 12.39 -27.98
C THR A 315 13.06 13.84 -28.35
N ALA A 316 12.24 14.52 -27.54
CA ALA A 316 11.90 15.92 -27.72
C ALA A 316 13.11 16.85 -27.58
N LEU A 317 14.05 16.56 -26.67
CA LEU A 317 15.33 17.27 -26.56
C LEU A 317 16.21 17.06 -27.80
N CYS A 318 16.29 15.83 -28.30
CA CYS A 318 17.12 15.54 -29.48
C CYS A 318 16.62 16.28 -30.73
N ALA A 319 15.32 16.59 -30.79
CA ALA A 319 14.68 17.35 -31.86
C ALA A 319 14.89 18.88 -31.76
N GLN A 320 15.39 19.41 -30.64
CA GLN A 320 15.66 20.85 -30.49
C GLN A 320 16.87 21.27 -31.34
N ARG A 321 16.70 22.34 -32.13
CA ARG A 321 17.74 22.86 -33.04
C ARG A 321 18.93 23.42 -32.27
N GLU A 322 18.67 24.04 -31.12
CA GLU A 322 19.64 24.68 -30.24
C GLU A 322 20.65 23.68 -29.69
N LEU A 323 20.27 22.39 -29.63
CA LEU A 323 21.12 21.31 -29.16
C LEU A 323 21.86 20.60 -30.30
N GLU A 324 21.63 20.92 -31.58
CA GLU A 324 22.22 20.22 -32.74
C GLU A 324 23.76 20.10 -32.65
N GLY A 325 24.30 18.92 -33.00
CA GLY A 325 25.73 18.62 -32.93
C GLY A 325 26.32 18.45 -31.52
N TRP A 326 25.51 18.50 -30.46
CA TRP A 326 25.94 18.24 -29.08
C TRP A 326 25.72 16.79 -28.67
N ASP A 327 26.82 16.10 -28.37
CA ASP A 327 26.82 14.70 -27.92
C ASP A 327 26.95 14.57 -26.39
N GLY A 328 26.52 15.59 -25.64
CA GLY A 328 26.49 15.54 -24.18
C GLY A 328 25.16 15.02 -23.61
N LEU A 329 24.14 14.79 -24.45
CA LEU A 329 22.85 14.26 -24.02
C LEU A 329 22.90 12.76 -23.77
N GLY A 330 22.20 12.31 -22.72
CA GLY A 330 22.07 10.90 -22.42
C GLY A 330 20.96 10.54 -21.47
N MET A 331 20.83 9.24 -21.22
CA MET A 331 19.86 8.67 -20.30
C MET A 331 20.43 7.45 -19.57
N THR A 332 19.93 7.20 -18.37
CA THR A 332 20.18 5.95 -17.62
C THR A 332 19.31 4.81 -18.14
N VAL A 333 19.92 3.63 -18.32
CA VAL A 333 19.24 2.36 -18.58
C VAL A 333 19.47 1.44 -17.39
N GLN A 334 18.41 0.82 -16.89
CA GLN A 334 18.46 -0.06 -15.73
C GLN A 334 18.29 -1.51 -16.18
N SER A 335 19.31 -2.34 -16.02
CA SER A 335 19.33 -3.71 -16.57
C SER A 335 18.40 -4.69 -15.83
N HIS A 336 17.94 -4.35 -14.63
CA HIS A 336 16.94 -5.13 -13.90
C HIS A 336 15.53 -5.06 -14.53
N ASP A 337 15.27 -4.10 -15.43
CA ASP A 337 14.04 -4.05 -16.23
C ASP A 337 14.15 -4.98 -17.45
N ARG A 338 13.14 -5.81 -17.70
CA ARG A 338 13.06 -6.78 -18.82
C ARG A 338 13.12 -6.09 -20.19
N ARG A 339 12.77 -4.80 -20.26
CA ARG A 339 12.81 -3.97 -21.47
C ARG A 339 14.19 -3.37 -21.76
N ALA A 340 15.17 -3.51 -20.86
CA ALA A 340 16.45 -2.80 -20.91
C ALA A 340 17.20 -2.93 -22.26
N LEU A 341 17.21 -4.13 -22.85
CA LEU A 341 17.86 -4.36 -24.14
C LEU A 341 17.12 -3.64 -25.29
N ALA A 342 15.79 -3.68 -25.30
CA ALA A 342 14.97 -2.97 -26.29
C ALA A 342 15.12 -1.45 -26.15
N ILE A 343 15.18 -0.94 -24.91
CA ILE A 343 15.44 0.48 -24.61
C ILE A 343 16.83 0.88 -25.12
N THR A 344 17.85 0.05 -24.87
CA THR A 344 19.22 0.29 -25.35
C THR A 344 19.25 0.36 -26.88
N GLN A 345 18.58 -0.57 -27.56
CA GLN A 345 18.46 -0.58 -29.03
C GLN A 345 17.73 0.66 -29.55
N HIS A 346 16.69 1.12 -28.85
CA HIS A 346 15.98 2.35 -29.17
C HIS A 346 16.87 3.58 -29.04
N LEU A 347 17.67 3.70 -27.96
CA LEU A 347 18.61 4.82 -27.79
C LEU A 347 19.69 4.84 -28.89
N ILE A 348 20.21 3.67 -29.28
CA ILE A 348 21.15 3.56 -30.41
C ILE A 348 20.49 4.04 -31.70
N ALA A 349 19.26 3.63 -31.98
CA ALA A 349 18.51 4.06 -33.16
C ALA A 349 18.22 5.58 -33.14
N LEU A 350 17.85 6.12 -31.98
CA LEU A 350 17.62 7.55 -31.78
C LEU A 350 18.90 8.35 -32.04
N GLY A 351 20.04 7.92 -31.48
CA GLY A 351 21.35 8.51 -31.72
C GLY A 351 21.68 8.58 -33.21
N ARG A 352 21.52 7.46 -33.94
CA ARG A 352 21.71 7.43 -35.41
C ARG A 352 20.79 8.39 -36.14
N SER A 353 19.50 8.34 -35.86
CA SER A 353 18.50 9.15 -36.58
C SER A 353 18.69 10.66 -36.36
N THR A 354 19.27 11.04 -35.22
CA THR A 354 19.51 12.43 -34.84
C THR A 354 20.94 12.89 -35.12
N GLY A 355 21.80 12.00 -35.65
CA GLY A 355 23.21 12.28 -35.91
C GLY A 355 24.03 12.53 -34.65
N ARG A 356 23.63 11.94 -33.51
CA ARG A 356 24.24 12.13 -32.18
C ARG A 356 24.86 10.85 -31.66
N ARG A 357 25.89 11.02 -30.84
CA ARG A 357 26.46 9.96 -30.02
C ARG A 357 25.92 10.07 -28.59
N LEU A 358 24.74 9.50 -28.35
CA LEU A 358 24.04 9.63 -27.06
C LEU A 358 24.79 8.92 -25.93
N ILE A 359 24.88 9.57 -24.77
CA ILE A 359 25.44 8.95 -23.56
C ILE A 359 24.43 7.93 -23.02
N VAL A 360 24.83 6.66 -22.91
CA VAL A 360 23.98 5.61 -22.32
C VAL A 360 24.63 5.11 -21.04
N ARG A 361 24.05 5.52 -19.91
CA ARG A 361 24.52 5.09 -18.58
C ARG A 361 23.81 3.82 -18.16
N LEU A 362 24.51 2.70 -18.32
CA LEU A 362 24.00 1.39 -17.96
C LEU A 362 24.27 1.11 -16.48
N THR A 363 23.20 0.80 -15.75
CA THR A 363 23.21 0.49 -14.32
C THR A 363 22.46 -0.83 -14.10
N ARG A 364 22.65 -1.49 -12.93
CA ARG A 364 21.78 -2.62 -12.56
C ARG A 364 20.37 -2.14 -12.25
N GLY A 365 20.22 -1.26 -11.26
CA GLY A 365 18.95 -0.75 -10.75
C GLY A 365 19.09 -0.17 -9.35
N ALA A 366 18.11 0.60 -8.87
CA ALA A 366 18.16 1.22 -7.54
C ALA A 366 16.80 1.23 -6.79
N ALA A 367 15.79 0.54 -7.31
CA ALA A 367 14.43 0.56 -6.76
C ALA A 367 13.73 -0.81 -6.87
N TRP A 368 14.49 -1.91 -6.96
CA TRP A 368 13.92 -3.24 -7.18
C TRP A 368 12.95 -3.60 -6.05
N ARG A 369 13.34 -3.42 -4.78
CA ARG A 369 12.47 -3.74 -3.63
C ARG A 369 11.24 -2.86 -3.60
N ALA A 370 11.43 -1.56 -3.72
CA ALA A 370 10.35 -0.59 -3.76
C ALA A 370 9.33 -0.86 -4.89
N GLU A 371 9.79 -1.40 -6.02
CA GLU A 371 8.92 -1.74 -7.15
C GLU A 371 8.25 -3.11 -7.02
N GLN A 372 8.88 -4.09 -6.37
CA GLN A 372 8.24 -5.38 -6.09
C GLN A 372 7.14 -5.29 -5.03
N ASN A 373 7.27 -4.35 -4.08
CA ASN A 373 6.30 -4.17 -2.99
C ASN A 373 5.12 -3.25 -3.35
N ARG A 374 4.83 -3.08 -4.65
CA ARG A 374 3.75 -2.19 -5.10
C ARG A 374 2.40 -2.88 -4.91
N ASP A 375 1.71 -2.54 -3.82
CA ASP A 375 0.30 -2.92 -3.57
C ASP A 375 -0.67 -2.36 -4.64
N ASP A 376 -0.27 -1.31 -5.37
CA ASP A 376 -1.15 -0.53 -6.25
C ASP A 376 -1.39 -1.15 -7.66
N THR A 377 -0.63 -2.18 -8.06
CA THR A 377 -0.72 -2.76 -9.40
C THR A 377 -0.70 -4.28 -9.36
N LEU A 378 -1.76 -4.92 -9.84
CA LEU A 378 -1.76 -6.37 -10.12
C LEU A 378 -0.91 -6.78 -11.31
N ALA A 379 -0.56 -5.82 -12.15
CA ALA A 379 0.27 -6.09 -13.30
C ALA A 379 1.64 -6.58 -12.82
N PRO A 380 2.14 -7.71 -13.35
CA PRO A 380 3.46 -8.22 -13.00
C PRO A 380 4.52 -7.14 -13.25
N THR A 381 5.40 -6.92 -12.26
CA THR A 381 6.45 -5.91 -12.40
C THR A 381 7.32 -6.25 -13.60
N PRO A 382 7.72 -5.30 -14.46
CA PRO A 382 8.56 -5.57 -15.63
C PRO A 382 10.01 -5.90 -15.23
N LEU A 383 10.28 -6.28 -13.98
CA LEU A 383 11.61 -6.49 -13.43
C LEU A 383 11.99 -7.98 -13.46
N PHE A 384 13.28 -8.27 -13.56
CA PHE A 384 13.81 -9.62 -13.33
C PHE A 384 13.69 -10.00 -11.86
N SER A 385 13.38 -11.26 -11.57
CA SER A 385 13.24 -11.76 -10.19
C SER A 385 14.57 -12.24 -9.58
N ARG A 386 15.59 -12.46 -10.41
CA ARG A 386 16.91 -12.99 -9.98
C ARG A 386 18.07 -12.05 -10.32
N SER A 387 19.06 -12.02 -9.43
CA SER A 387 20.26 -11.18 -9.56
C SER A 387 21.11 -11.56 -10.81
N CYS A 388 21.28 -12.86 -11.09
CA CYS A 388 22.00 -13.33 -12.27
C CYS A 388 21.30 -12.98 -13.60
N HIS A 389 19.96 -12.90 -13.61
CA HIS A 389 19.18 -12.49 -14.78
C HIS A 389 19.38 -11.00 -15.09
N THR A 390 19.43 -10.16 -14.05
CA THR A 390 19.80 -8.73 -14.16
C THR A 390 21.21 -8.57 -14.73
N ASP A 391 22.15 -9.43 -14.33
CA ASP A 391 23.53 -9.41 -14.83
C ASP A 391 23.63 -9.84 -16.29
N LEU A 392 22.85 -10.84 -16.72
CA LEU A 392 22.74 -11.20 -18.15
C LEU A 392 22.19 -10.04 -18.98
N SER A 393 21.11 -9.42 -18.53
CA SER A 393 20.55 -8.23 -19.18
C SER A 393 21.59 -7.11 -19.29
N TYR A 394 22.38 -6.88 -18.23
CA TYR A 394 23.46 -5.90 -18.21
C TYR A 394 24.51 -6.21 -19.29
N LEU A 395 24.98 -7.45 -19.37
CA LEU A 395 25.99 -7.85 -20.36
C LEU A 395 25.46 -7.75 -21.79
N ALA A 396 24.21 -8.14 -22.05
CA ALA A 396 23.61 -8.03 -23.38
C ALA A 396 23.46 -6.57 -23.82
N CYS A 397 23.02 -5.68 -22.91
CA CYS A 397 22.97 -4.25 -23.17
C CYS A 397 24.38 -3.69 -23.44
N ALA A 398 25.39 -4.13 -22.66
CA ALA A 398 26.77 -3.69 -22.84
C ALA A 398 27.33 -4.12 -24.20
N GLN A 399 27.10 -5.36 -24.62
CA GLN A 399 27.50 -5.86 -25.93
C GLN A 399 26.81 -5.07 -27.07
N ALA A 400 25.51 -4.79 -26.94
CA ALA A 400 24.79 -3.96 -27.90
C ALA A 400 25.38 -2.55 -27.99
N LEU A 401 25.77 -1.93 -26.88
CA LEU A 401 26.39 -0.61 -26.86
C LEU A 401 27.80 -0.63 -27.50
N LEU A 402 28.62 -1.61 -27.17
CA LEU A 402 29.99 -1.78 -27.71
C LEU A 402 30.01 -2.03 -29.22
N ASN A 403 28.96 -2.65 -29.77
CA ASN A 403 28.84 -2.87 -31.22
C ASN A 403 28.42 -1.61 -31.98
N ASN A 404 27.98 -0.55 -31.29
CA ASN A 404 27.34 0.63 -31.89
C ASN A 404 27.92 1.95 -31.32
N LEU A 405 29.25 2.00 -31.20
CA LEU A 405 30.00 3.13 -30.63
C LEU A 405 29.92 4.42 -31.45
N ASP A 406 29.46 4.35 -32.70
CA ASP A 406 29.22 5.49 -33.59
C ASP A 406 28.05 6.36 -33.14
N SER A 407 27.07 5.74 -32.48
CA SER A 407 25.76 6.32 -32.17
C SER A 407 25.45 6.35 -30.67
N ALA A 408 26.22 5.61 -29.87
CA ALA A 408 26.16 5.66 -28.42
C ALA A 408 27.55 5.81 -27.78
N TYR A 409 27.61 6.53 -26.66
CA TYR A 409 28.76 6.59 -25.77
C TYR A 409 28.44 5.83 -24.47
N PRO A 410 28.99 4.62 -24.27
CA PRO A 410 28.61 3.78 -23.14
C PRO A 410 29.28 4.23 -21.84
N HIS A 411 28.49 4.44 -20.79
CA HIS A 411 28.94 4.58 -19.40
C HIS A 411 28.53 3.33 -18.62
N PHE A 412 29.48 2.48 -18.25
CA PHE A 412 29.22 1.24 -17.51
C PHE A 412 29.35 1.48 -16.01
N ALA A 413 28.22 1.76 -15.35
CA ALA A 413 28.16 2.02 -13.92
C ALA A 413 27.97 0.72 -13.13
N THR A 414 29.08 0.15 -12.64
CA THR A 414 29.07 -1.12 -11.92
C THR A 414 30.23 -1.21 -10.92
N HIS A 415 29.98 -1.91 -9.81
CA HIS A 415 31.02 -2.28 -8.82
C HIS A 415 31.32 -3.78 -8.82
N ASN A 416 30.72 -4.53 -9.75
CA ASN A 416 30.88 -5.97 -9.84
C ASN A 416 32.13 -6.32 -10.69
N PRO A 417 33.19 -6.90 -10.09
CA PRO A 417 34.43 -7.23 -10.81
C PRO A 417 34.21 -8.21 -11.96
N ARG A 418 33.21 -9.11 -11.87
CA ARG A 418 32.86 -10.05 -12.95
C ARG A 418 32.30 -9.33 -14.17
N LEU A 419 31.39 -8.38 -13.99
CA LEU A 419 30.82 -7.60 -15.10
C LEU A 419 31.89 -6.73 -15.79
N VAL A 420 32.77 -6.12 -14.99
CA VAL A 420 33.90 -5.33 -15.48
C VAL A 420 34.82 -6.18 -16.36
N ALA A 421 35.28 -7.33 -15.85
CA ALA A 421 36.16 -8.23 -16.59
C ALA A 421 35.52 -8.70 -17.90
N HIS A 422 34.22 -9.01 -17.88
CA HIS A 422 33.48 -9.43 -19.06
C HIS A 422 33.42 -8.31 -20.12
N ILE A 423 33.13 -7.07 -19.73
CA ILE A 423 33.12 -5.91 -20.64
C ILE A 423 34.50 -5.67 -21.26
N GLN A 424 35.57 -5.77 -20.47
CA GLN A 424 36.94 -5.62 -20.98
C GLN A 424 37.29 -6.70 -22.01
N ASN A 425 36.76 -7.92 -21.84
CA ASN A 425 36.92 -9.00 -22.81
C ASN A 425 36.06 -8.82 -24.08
N LEU A 426 34.87 -8.22 -23.98
CA LEU A 426 34.02 -7.90 -25.13
C LEU A 426 34.61 -6.80 -26.03
N ALA A 427 35.49 -5.95 -25.49
CA ALA A 427 36.01 -4.76 -26.16
C ALA A 427 37.56 -4.74 -26.26
N PRO A 428 38.23 -5.80 -26.76
CA PRO A 428 39.69 -5.89 -26.72
C PRO A 428 40.38 -4.86 -27.64
N GLN A 429 39.67 -4.37 -28.65
CA GLN A 429 40.15 -3.39 -29.63
C GLN A 429 39.66 -1.96 -29.34
N ALA A 430 38.93 -1.74 -28.25
CA ALA A 430 38.40 -0.42 -27.92
C ALA A 430 39.51 0.56 -27.58
N ARG A 431 39.43 1.75 -28.16
CA ARG A 431 40.34 2.86 -27.93
C ARG A 431 39.90 3.66 -26.71
N ARG A 432 40.84 4.39 -26.11
CA ARG A 432 40.52 5.34 -25.05
C ARG A 432 39.49 6.35 -25.54
N GLY A 433 38.36 6.46 -24.83
CA GLY A 433 37.25 7.34 -25.22
C GLY A 433 36.17 6.68 -26.07
N ASP A 434 36.28 5.38 -26.35
CA ASP A 434 35.19 4.60 -26.94
C ASP A 434 34.09 4.32 -25.90
N PHE A 435 34.44 4.01 -24.66
CA PHE A 435 33.52 3.88 -23.52
C PHE A 435 34.20 4.32 -22.22
N GLU A 436 33.45 4.37 -21.11
CA GLU A 436 34.01 4.58 -19.77
C GLU A 436 33.31 3.74 -18.70
N PHE A 437 34.03 3.40 -17.63
CA PHE A 437 33.46 2.81 -16.43
C PHE A 437 33.05 3.90 -15.43
N GLU A 438 32.06 3.62 -14.59
CA GLU A 438 31.65 4.52 -13.52
C GLU A 438 31.52 3.78 -12.18
N CYS A 439 32.07 4.39 -11.13
CA CYS A 439 32.11 3.84 -9.77
C CYS A 439 31.66 4.89 -8.74
N LEU A 440 31.07 4.45 -7.63
CA LEU A 440 30.63 5.37 -6.58
C LEU A 440 31.83 5.89 -5.80
N HIS A 441 31.89 7.21 -5.59
CA HIS A 441 32.90 7.82 -4.75
C HIS A 441 32.84 7.33 -3.29
N GLY A 442 33.99 7.21 -2.62
CA GLY A 442 34.10 6.77 -1.22
C GLY A 442 33.87 5.27 -0.96
N LEU A 443 33.03 4.61 -1.77
CA LEU A 443 32.76 3.17 -1.65
C LEU A 443 33.57 2.33 -2.63
N ALA A 444 33.40 2.54 -3.93
CA ALA A 444 34.02 1.70 -4.97
C ALA A 444 35.33 2.31 -5.51
N GLN A 445 35.95 3.21 -4.77
CA GLN A 445 37.16 3.90 -5.20
C GLN A 445 38.36 2.97 -5.44
N PRO A 446 38.61 1.91 -4.64
CA PRO A 446 39.68 0.96 -4.94
C PRO A 446 39.51 0.27 -6.31
N LEU A 447 38.28 -0.05 -6.71
CA LEU A 447 37.99 -0.60 -8.04
C LEU A 447 38.28 0.44 -9.12
N ALA A 448 37.82 1.68 -8.93
CA ALA A 448 38.10 2.76 -9.86
C ALA A 448 39.61 2.97 -10.08
N GLU A 449 40.40 2.88 -9.00
CA GLU A 449 41.86 2.97 -9.04
C GLU A 449 42.52 1.76 -9.72
N ALA A 450 41.96 0.56 -9.55
CA ALA A 450 42.39 -0.64 -10.26
C ALA A 450 42.10 -0.57 -11.77
N LEU A 451 40.98 0.03 -12.16
CA LEU A 451 40.60 0.23 -13.57
C LEU A 451 41.44 1.29 -14.26
N ARG A 452 41.89 2.29 -13.50
CA ARG A 452 42.71 3.39 -14.00
C ARG A 452 44.03 3.50 -13.23
N PRO A 453 44.95 2.55 -13.41
CA PRO A 453 46.24 2.62 -12.75
C PRO A 453 47.06 3.78 -13.34
N PRO A 454 47.81 4.55 -12.52
CA PRO A 454 48.53 5.76 -12.96
C PRO A 454 49.52 5.56 -14.12
N LYS A 455 49.97 4.32 -14.33
CA LYS A 455 51.01 3.96 -15.30
C LYS A 455 50.47 3.36 -16.61
N SER A 456 49.14 3.27 -16.80
CA SER A 456 48.54 2.71 -18.01
C SER A 456 47.76 3.76 -18.81
N PRO A 457 48.40 4.48 -19.76
CA PRO A 457 47.74 5.54 -20.53
C PRO A 457 46.64 5.04 -21.48
N ASN A 458 46.64 3.73 -21.78
CA ASN A 458 45.66 3.06 -22.65
C ASN A 458 44.50 2.41 -21.85
N ALA A 459 44.52 2.46 -20.52
CA ALA A 459 43.42 1.93 -19.71
C ALA A 459 42.11 2.71 -20.00
N PRO A 460 40.95 2.04 -19.93
CA PRO A 460 39.66 2.71 -20.12
C PRO A 460 39.47 3.81 -19.05
N PRO A 461 38.88 4.96 -19.42
CA PRO A 461 38.54 5.99 -18.45
C PRO A 461 37.60 5.45 -17.37
N CYS A 462 37.75 5.96 -16.15
CA CYS A 462 36.86 5.70 -15.05
C CYS A 462 36.37 7.02 -14.45
N ARG A 463 35.05 7.13 -14.29
CA ARG A 463 34.32 8.27 -13.73
C ARG A 463 33.87 7.94 -12.30
N LEU A 464 33.95 8.92 -11.41
CA LEU A 464 33.45 8.81 -10.04
C LEU A 464 32.07 9.47 -9.93
N HIS A 465 31.05 8.72 -9.49
CA HIS A 465 29.74 9.25 -9.14
C HIS A 465 29.81 9.93 -7.78
N VAL A 466 29.47 11.22 -7.74
CA VAL A 466 29.64 12.10 -6.58
C VAL A 466 28.28 12.61 -6.12
N PRO A 467 27.77 12.11 -4.99
CA PRO A 467 26.60 12.70 -4.34
C PRO A 467 26.97 14.07 -3.73
N ILE A 468 26.11 15.06 -3.96
CA ILE A 468 26.22 16.42 -3.42
C ILE A 468 25.00 16.69 -2.54
N GLY A 469 25.25 17.09 -1.30
CA GLY A 469 24.21 17.52 -0.37
C GLY A 469 24.61 17.39 1.09
N PRO A 470 23.77 17.87 2.02
CA PRO A 470 24.01 17.70 3.44
C PRO A 470 23.94 16.22 3.86
N ALA A 471 24.61 15.88 4.96
CA ALA A 471 24.59 14.51 5.51
C ALA A 471 23.16 13.97 5.75
N THR A 472 22.20 14.85 6.05
CA THR A 472 20.77 14.52 6.26
C THR A 472 20.04 14.04 5.01
N THR A 473 20.61 14.25 3.82
CA THR A 473 20.05 13.75 2.54
C THR A 473 20.94 12.70 1.89
N VAL A 474 22.27 12.84 2.00
CA VAL A 474 23.22 11.86 1.41
C VAL A 474 23.18 10.53 2.15
N LEU A 475 23.22 10.51 3.49
CA LEU A 475 23.27 9.26 4.25
C LEU A 475 22.04 8.37 4.01
N PRO A 476 20.80 8.90 3.98
CA PRO A 476 19.63 8.09 3.63
C PRO A 476 19.62 7.60 2.18
N ALA A 477 20.12 8.40 1.22
CA ALA A 477 20.24 7.96 -0.17
C ALA A 477 21.26 6.80 -0.28
N LEU A 478 22.36 6.89 0.47
CA LEU A 478 23.35 5.83 0.57
C LEU A 478 22.79 4.56 1.21
N VAL A 479 22.05 4.69 2.32
CA VAL A 479 21.39 3.54 2.97
C VAL A 479 20.41 2.87 2.01
N LYS A 480 19.61 3.63 1.27
CA LYS A 480 18.74 3.08 0.21
C LYS A 480 19.56 2.32 -0.82
N GLN A 481 20.63 2.91 -1.34
CA GLN A 481 21.49 2.25 -2.33
C GLN A 481 22.16 0.97 -1.78
N LEU A 482 22.59 0.96 -0.52
CA LEU A 482 23.14 -0.23 0.13
C LEU A 482 22.09 -1.33 0.31
N ARG A 483 20.85 -0.96 0.65
CA ARG A 483 19.72 -1.91 0.77
C ARG A 483 19.24 -2.47 -0.57
N GLU A 484 19.41 -1.73 -1.66
CA GLU A 484 18.97 -2.12 -3.01
C GLU A 484 20.06 -2.84 -3.81
N SER A 485 21.30 -2.87 -3.30
CA SER A 485 22.42 -3.57 -3.94
C SER A 485 22.34 -5.08 -3.63
N ASP A 486 21.46 -5.81 -4.32
CA ASP A 486 21.34 -7.27 -4.17
C ASP A 486 22.46 -8.01 -4.92
N GLY A 487 23.33 -8.69 -4.17
CA GLY A 487 24.35 -9.61 -4.68
C GLY A 487 25.60 -9.62 -3.80
N PRO A 488 26.53 -10.56 -4.04
CA PRO A 488 27.87 -10.47 -3.48
C PRO A 488 28.47 -9.17 -3.99
N SER A 489 28.41 -8.12 -3.17
CA SER A 489 29.18 -6.92 -3.38
C SER A 489 30.45 -7.09 -2.56
N PRO A 490 31.64 -6.76 -3.10
CA PRO A 490 32.86 -6.78 -2.30
C PRO A 490 32.78 -5.80 -1.11
N LEU A 491 31.79 -4.91 -1.10
CA LEU A 491 31.45 -4.00 -0.02
C LEU A 491 30.58 -4.62 1.09
N LEU A 492 29.93 -5.77 0.83
CA LEU A 492 28.88 -6.34 1.68
C LEU A 492 29.12 -7.83 2.05
N SER A 493 30.19 -8.46 1.54
CA SER A 493 30.47 -9.89 1.78
C SER A 493 30.61 -10.19 3.28
N SER A 494 29.80 -11.13 3.77
CA SER A 494 29.67 -11.41 5.20
C SER A 494 30.96 -11.97 5.83
N ALA A 495 31.22 -11.61 7.09
CA ALA A 495 32.35 -12.07 7.89
C ALA A 495 32.36 -13.59 8.20
N LYS A 496 31.42 -14.37 7.64
CA LYS A 496 31.30 -15.82 7.84
C LYS A 496 32.10 -16.67 6.83
N HIS A 497 32.55 -16.07 5.74
CA HIS A 497 33.18 -16.77 4.62
C HIS A 497 34.70 -16.65 4.65
N THR A 498 35.41 -17.67 4.17
CA THR A 498 36.86 -17.56 3.93
C THR A 498 37.13 -16.57 2.80
N GLN A 499 38.35 -16.05 2.70
CA GLN A 499 38.73 -15.14 1.61
C GLN A 499 38.42 -15.75 0.24
N ASP A 500 38.64 -17.05 0.08
CA ASP A 500 38.40 -17.78 -1.16
C ASP A 500 36.91 -17.88 -1.48
N ASP A 501 36.06 -18.19 -0.49
CA ASP A 501 34.59 -18.25 -0.65
C ASP A 501 34.01 -16.89 -1.12
N VAL A 502 34.52 -15.78 -0.57
CA VAL A 502 34.09 -14.43 -0.95
C VAL A 502 34.46 -14.11 -2.39
N ILE A 503 35.71 -14.41 -2.78
CA ILE A 503 36.19 -14.17 -4.14
C ILE A 503 35.40 -15.04 -5.13
N GLU A 504 35.20 -16.32 -4.85
CA GLU A 504 34.43 -17.24 -5.69
C GLU A 504 32.99 -16.74 -5.91
N THR A 505 32.34 -16.28 -4.84
CA THR A 505 30.98 -15.73 -4.93
C THR A 505 30.93 -14.44 -5.77
N LEU A 506 31.94 -13.57 -5.64
CA LEU A 506 32.05 -12.31 -6.38
C LEU A 506 32.38 -12.49 -7.87
N THR A 507 32.99 -13.62 -8.23
CA THR A 507 33.46 -13.89 -9.60
C THR A 507 32.59 -14.92 -10.32
N ALA A 508 31.54 -15.44 -9.66
CA ALA A 508 30.61 -16.41 -10.21
C ALA A 508 30.03 -15.98 -11.57
N SER A 509 29.98 -16.90 -12.53
CA SER A 509 29.51 -16.61 -13.89
C SER A 509 27.98 -16.51 -13.94
N PRO A 510 27.41 -15.35 -14.32
CA PRO A 510 25.96 -15.19 -14.43
C PRO A 510 25.36 -16.05 -15.56
N ILE A 511 26.14 -16.33 -16.61
CA ILE A 511 25.75 -17.21 -17.73
C ILE A 511 25.57 -18.66 -17.24
N ASN A 512 26.53 -19.18 -16.48
CA ASN A 512 26.45 -20.53 -15.93
C ASN A 512 25.31 -20.65 -14.91
N ALA A 513 25.17 -19.66 -14.02
CA ALA A 513 24.09 -19.62 -13.04
C ALA A 513 22.70 -19.65 -13.71
N ALA A 514 22.51 -18.85 -14.76
CA ALA A 514 21.26 -18.84 -15.51
C ALA A 514 21.00 -20.13 -16.28
N HIS A 515 22.04 -20.77 -16.85
CA HIS A 515 21.89 -22.09 -17.49
C HIS A 515 21.42 -23.16 -16.51
N ILE A 516 22.00 -23.19 -15.30
CA ILE A 516 21.63 -24.13 -14.22
C ILE A 516 20.18 -23.91 -13.79
N LEU A 517 19.79 -22.64 -13.55
CA LEU A 517 18.42 -22.31 -13.18
C LEU A 517 17.43 -22.68 -14.29
N ARG A 518 17.79 -22.42 -15.56
CA ARG A 518 16.97 -22.76 -16.73
C ARG A 518 16.76 -24.28 -16.86
N SER A 519 17.81 -25.08 -16.68
CA SER A 519 17.68 -26.55 -16.71
C SER A 519 16.82 -27.09 -15.58
N ASN A 520 16.86 -26.47 -14.40
CA ASN A 520 16.02 -26.86 -13.27
C ASN A 520 14.55 -26.47 -13.49
N THR A 521 14.28 -25.29 -14.08
CA THR A 521 12.92 -24.85 -14.43
C THR A 521 12.28 -25.66 -15.56
N LEU A 522 13.05 -26.30 -16.46
CA LEU A 522 12.51 -27.24 -17.44
C LEU A 522 12.04 -28.56 -16.80
N HIS A 523 12.52 -28.88 -15.60
CA HIS A 523 12.05 -30.01 -14.78
C HIS A 523 10.93 -29.62 -13.80
N THR A 524 10.74 -28.32 -13.54
CA THR A 524 9.60 -27.76 -12.81
C THR A 524 8.89 -26.77 -13.72
N ALA A 525 8.23 -27.28 -14.76
CA ALA A 525 7.43 -26.46 -15.66
C ALA A 525 6.18 -25.97 -14.94
N HIS A 526 6.32 -24.96 -14.09
CA HIS A 526 5.35 -23.92 -13.79
C HIS A 526 6.16 -22.74 -13.23
N VAL A 527 5.68 -21.52 -13.50
CA VAL A 527 6.04 -20.26 -12.83
C VAL A 527 6.12 -20.54 -11.31
N PRO A 528 6.77 -19.73 -10.45
CA PRO A 528 6.34 -19.71 -9.05
C PRO A 528 4.88 -19.24 -9.01
N GLU A 529 3.93 -20.10 -9.44
CA GLU A 529 2.63 -20.21 -8.84
C GLU A 529 2.94 -20.27 -7.36
N THR A 530 2.40 -19.30 -6.64
CA THR A 530 2.30 -19.34 -5.19
C THR A 530 1.95 -20.77 -4.83
N THR A 531 2.90 -21.51 -4.25
CA THR A 531 2.69 -22.88 -3.75
C THR A 531 1.71 -22.92 -2.58
N ASP A 532 1.08 -21.77 -2.29
CA ASP A 532 0.01 -21.61 -1.35
C ASP A 532 -1.33 -21.98 -2.02
N PRO A 533 -1.93 -23.13 -1.68
CA PRO A 533 -3.25 -23.52 -2.16
C PRO A 533 -4.37 -22.57 -1.70
N THR A 534 -4.06 -21.53 -0.91
CA THR A 534 -5.02 -20.50 -0.48
C THR A 534 -4.96 -19.20 -1.29
N ALA A 535 -4.03 -19.07 -2.25
CA ALA A 535 -3.91 -17.86 -3.07
C ALA A 535 -5.09 -17.70 -4.05
N LEU A 536 -5.60 -16.48 -4.16
CA LEU A 536 -6.61 -16.12 -5.16
C LEU A 536 -5.98 -16.10 -6.56
N PRO A 537 -6.77 -16.34 -7.63
CA PRO A 537 -6.26 -16.18 -8.99
C PRO A 537 -5.79 -14.73 -9.23
N PRO A 538 -4.78 -14.52 -10.10
CA PRO A 538 -4.40 -13.17 -10.52
C PRO A 538 -5.58 -12.52 -11.27
N LEU A 539 -5.94 -11.29 -10.91
CA LEU A 539 -7.01 -10.57 -11.64
C LEU A 539 -6.49 -10.03 -12.98
N PHE A 540 -7.43 -9.59 -13.83
CA PHE A 540 -7.13 -8.99 -15.14
C PHE A 540 -6.06 -7.88 -15.10
N GLU A 541 -5.14 -7.98 -16.06
CA GLU A 541 -3.98 -7.12 -16.19
C GLU A 541 -4.35 -5.85 -16.97
N LEU A 542 -4.43 -4.73 -16.24
CA LEU A 542 -4.52 -3.38 -16.81
C LEU A 542 -3.56 -2.48 -16.04
N ASP A 543 -2.54 -1.99 -16.72
CA ASP A 543 -1.55 -1.05 -16.21
C ASP A 543 -1.82 0.33 -16.81
N LEU A 544 -2.47 1.21 -16.05
CA LEU A 544 -2.70 2.60 -16.48
C LEU A 544 -1.42 3.41 -16.68
N SER A 545 -0.24 2.90 -16.31
CA SER A 545 1.03 3.53 -16.67
C SER A 545 1.53 3.14 -18.07
N ASP A 546 0.99 2.08 -18.67
CA ASP A 546 1.34 1.58 -20.00
C ASP A 546 0.55 2.33 -21.10
N PRO A 547 1.22 3.04 -22.02
CA PRO A 547 0.56 3.70 -23.14
C PRO A 547 -0.27 2.78 -24.05
N ALA A 548 0.08 1.50 -24.16
CA ALA A 548 -0.68 0.53 -24.96
C ALA A 548 -2.03 0.21 -24.31
N ASP A 549 -2.03 -0.04 -23.01
CA ASP A 549 -3.24 -0.26 -22.20
C ASP A 549 -4.12 0.99 -22.17
N GLN A 550 -3.51 2.17 -22.00
CA GLN A 550 -4.22 3.44 -22.10
C GLN A 550 -4.96 3.60 -23.45
N ARG A 551 -4.28 3.26 -24.56
CA ARG A 551 -4.87 3.29 -25.91
C ARG A 551 -6.00 2.28 -26.07
N ALA A 552 -5.78 1.03 -25.70
CA ALA A 552 -6.78 -0.02 -25.78
C ALA A 552 -8.03 0.33 -24.95
N LEU A 553 -7.83 0.86 -23.74
CA LEU A 553 -8.91 1.32 -22.88
C LEU A 553 -9.67 2.51 -23.50
N HIS A 554 -8.95 3.50 -24.04
CA HIS A 554 -9.58 4.64 -24.71
C HIS A 554 -10.43 4.20 -25.90
N GLU A 555 -9.90 3.32 -26.76
CA GLU A 555 -10.63 2.75 -27.89
C GLU A 555 -11.86 1.96 -27.41
N ALA A 556 -11.72 1.15 -26.35
CA ALA A 556 -12.84 0.38 -25.79
C ALA A 556 -13.92 1.27 -25.16
N LEU A 557 -13.55 2.38 -24.51
CA LEU A 557 -14.50 3.34 -23.91
C LEU A 557 -15.18 4.26 -24.92
N THR A 558 -14.55 4.47 -26.09
CA THR A 558 -15.06 5.36 -27.15
C THR A 558 -15.70 4.63 -28.33
N SER A 559 -15.47 3.31 -28.45
CA SER A 559 -16.07 2.49 -29.51
C SER A 559 -17.54 2.20 -29.21
N GLY A 560 -18.42 2.70 -30.09
CA GLY A 560 -19.86 2.45 -30.06
C GLY A 560 -20.69 3.63 -29.57
N THR A 561 -21.70 4.00 -30.35
CA THR A 561 -22.70 5.04 -30.06
C THR A 561 -24.06 4.36 -29.92
N PRO A 562 -24.69 4.29 -28.74
CA PRO A 562 -26.13 4.07 -28.73
C PRO A 562 -26.81 5.38 -29.12
N ALA A 563 -27.78 5.29 -30.03
CA ALA A 563 -28.58 6.45 -30.45
C ALA A 563 -29.51 6.98 -29.34
N ALA A 564 -29.64 6.28 -28.21
CA ALA A 564 -30.53 6.59 -27.10
C ALA A 564 -29.85 6.38 -25.73
N LEU A 565 -30.28 7.14 -24.73
CA LEU A 565 -29.86 6.96 -23.35
C LEU A 565 -30.34 5.60 -22.81
N PRO A 566 -29.53 4.90 -21.99
CA PRO A 566 -29.94 3.64 -21.39
C PRO A 566 -31.08 3.84 -20.40
N PHE A 567 -31.97 2.85 -20.36
CA PHE A 567 -33.06 2.74 -19.40
C PHE A 567 -32.86 1.45 -18.60
N ILE A 568 -32.91 1.52 -17.28
CA ILE A 568 -32.81 0.35 -16.39
C ILE A 568 -34.04 0.24 -15.49
N HIS A 569 -34.37 -0.98 -15.09
CA HIS A 569 -35.54 -1.29 -14.27
C HIS A 569 -35.18 -2.35 -13.21
N PRO A 570 -36.06 -2.62 -12.23
CA PRO A 570 -35.86 -3.72 -11.29
C PRO A 570 -35.70 -5.04 -12.03
N LEU A 571 -34.74 -5.88 -11.62
CA LEU A 571 -34.56 -7.24 -12.16
C LEU A 571 -35.08 -8.22 -11.12
N THR A 572 -36.23 -8.79 -11.39
CA THR A 572 -36.88 -9.81 -10.56
C THR A 572 -37.35 -10.94 -11.46
N ALA A 573 -37.56 -12.14 -10.93
CA ALA A 573 -38.09 -13.25 -11.72
C ALA A 573 -39.43 -12.93 -12.41
N ALA A 574 -40.27 -12.09 -11.79
CA ALA A 574 -41.56 -11.64 -12.33
C ALA A 574 -41.43 -10.53 -13.39
N MET A 575 -40.31 -9.82 -13.45
CA MET A 575 -40.07 -8.67 -14.33
C MET A 575 -38.66 -8.74 -14.93
N THR A 576 -38.50 -9.61 -15.93
CA THR A 576 -37.24 -9.76 -16.69
C THR A 576 -37.25 -9.02 -18.03
N GLN A 577 -38.39 -8.48 -18.46
CA GLN A 577 -38.54 -7.72 -19.71
C GLN A 577 -38.78 -6.23 -19.42
N GLU A 578 -38.31 -5.37 -20.33
CA GLU A 578 -38.49 -3.92 -20.23
C GLU A 578 -39.97 -3.55 -20.16
N PRO A 579 -40.39 -2.77 -19.15
CA PRO A 579 -41.77 -2.29 -19.05
C PRO A 579 -42.08 -1.27 -20.17
N PRO A 580 -43.36 -1.15 -20.60
CA PRO A 580 -43.75 -0.25 -21.69
C PRO A 580 -43.40 1.22 -21.40
N PRO A 581 -43.19 2.06 -22.44
CA PRO A 581 -42.61 3.41 -22.36
C PRO A 581 -43.44 4.48 -21.63
N GLN A 582 -44.48 4.11 -20.89
CA GLN A 582 -45.36 5.01 -20.14
C GLN A 582 -44.86 5.30 -18.71
N HIS A 583 -43.79 4.64 -18.26
CA HIS A 583 -43.22 4.82 -16.92
C HIS A 583 -42.16 5.93 -16.91
N TYR A 584 -42.41 7.02 -16.19
CA TYR A 584 -41.46 8.12 -15.99
C TYR A 584 -40.31 7.67 -15.08
N GLY A 585 -39.19 7.25 -15.66
CA GLY A 585 -37.96 6.94 -14.91
C GLY A 585 -37.29 8.20 -14.32
N ARG A 586 -36.54 8.05 -13.24
CA ARG A 586 -35.70 9.11 -12.69
C ARG A 586 -34.40 9.22 -13.49
N ARG A 587 -34.06 10.42 -13.93
CA ARG A 587 -32.81 10.73 -14.63
C ARG A 587 -31.61 10.65 -13.68
N ILE A 588 -30.57 9.93 -14.09
CA ILE A 588 -29.24 9.94 -13.46
C ILE A 588 -28.30 10.78 -14.32
N CYS A 589 -27.57 11.69 -13.68
CA CYS A 589 -26.59 12.58 -14.32
C CYS A 589 -25.21 12.42 -13.67
N ASN A 590 -24.18 12.67 -14.46
CA ASN A 590 -22.79 12.66 -14.01
C ASN A 590 -22.53 13.80 -12.99
N PRO A 591 -21.96 13.52 -11.80
CA PRO A 591 -21.67 14.54 -10.79
C PRO A 591 -20.60 15.55 -11.23
N ALA A 592 -19.75 15.19 -12.20
CA ALA A 592 -18.69 16.04 -12.74
C ALA A 592 -19.22 17.05 -13.77
N ALA A 593 -20.32 16.72 -14.45
CA ALA A 593 -20.97 17.53 -15.47
C ALA A 593 -22.48 17.23 -15.49
N ARG A 594 -23.31 18.06 -14.87
CA ARG A 594 -24.73 17.73 -14.65
C ARG A 594 -25.57 17.63 -15.93
N GLN A 595 -25.10 18.23 -17.03
CA GLN A 595 -25.71 18.09 -18.34
C GLN A 595 -25.39 16.75 -19.02
N ASP A 596 -24.36 16.03 -18.56
CA ASP A 596 -24.04 14.67 -19.03
C ASP A 596 -25.02 13.68 -18.37
N ALA A 597 -26.09 13.36 -19.09
CA ALA A 597 -27.07 12.35 -18.71
C ALA A 597 -26.49 10.95 -18.88
N ILE A 598 -26.56 10.14 -17.83
CA ILE A 598 -26.12 8.75 -17.86
C ILE A 598 -27.23 7.86 -18.38
N GLY A 599 -28.45 8.05 -17.89
CA GLY A 599 -29.64 7.29 -18.30
C GLY A 599 -30.81 7.49 -17.35
N ASP A 600 -31.90 6.76 -17.56
CA ASP A 600 -33.11 6.79 -16.75
C ASP A 600 -33.30 5.47 -15.97
N VAL A 601 -33.73 5.55 -14.71
CA VAL A 601 -34.01 4.38 -13.86
C VAL A 601 -35.48 4.34 -13.45
N LEU A 602 -36.15 3.21 -13.68
CA LEU A 602 -37.41 2.90 -13.01
C LEU A 602 -37.12 2.37 -11.61
N GLU A 603 -37.59 3.08 -10.60
CA GLU A 603 -37.44 2.66 -9.20
C GLU A 603 -38.48 1.59 -8.85
N THR A 604 -38.13 0.72 -7.91
CA THR A 604 -38.99 -0.33 -7.36
C THR A 604 -40.19 0.31 -6.67
N ASP A 605 -41.39 -0.04 -7.11
CA ASP A 605 -42.63 0.27 -6.41
C ASP A 605 -43.02 -0.85 -5.43
N ALA A 606 -44.04 -0.60 -4.61
CA ALA A 606 -44.51 -1.54 -3.61
C ALA A 606 -45.00 -2.88 -4.20
N GLN A 607 -45.55 -2.87 -5.43
CA GLN A 607 -46.04 -4.08 -6.08
C GLN A 607 -44.88 -4.95 -6.55
N THR A 608 -43.88 -4.37 -7.21
CA THR A 608 -42.66 -5.06 -7.62
C THR A 608 -41.90 -5.60 -6.40
N LEU A 609 -41.79 -4.83 -5.32
CA LEU A 609 -41.16 -5.28 -4.08
C LEU A 609 -41.88 -6.51 -3.50
N LEU A 610 -43.21 -6.46 -3.41
CA LEU A 610 -44.02 -7.57 -2.92
C LEU A 610 -43.83 -8.84 -3.76
N GLN A 611 -43.86 -8.71 -5.09
CA GLN A 611 -43.63 -9.83 -6.01
C GLN A 611 -42.22 -10.42 -5.88
N ALA A 612 -41.20 -9.58 -5.71
CA ALA A 612 -39.83 -10.03 -5.48
C ALA A 612 -39.74 -10.86 -4.20
N LEU A 613 -40.37 -10.40 -3.11
CA LEU A 613 -40.38 -11.09 -1.82
C LEU A 613 -41.16 -12.41 -1.86
N GLU A 614 -42.31 -12.44 -2.54
CA GLU A 614 -43.09 -13.67 -2.75
C GLU A 614 -42.30 -14.71 -3.56
N THR A 615 -41.66 -14.26 -4.65
CA THR A 615 -40.83 -15.14 -5.50
C THR A 615 -39.62 -15.66 -4.73
N ALA A 616 -38.89 -14.79 -4.04
CA ALA A 616 -37.78 -15.18 -3.18
C ALA A 616 -38.19 -16.22 -2.13
N ASP A 617 -39.30 -16.00 -1.42
CA ASP A 617 -39.73 -16.90 -0.34
C ASP A 617 -40.13 -18.29 -0.87
N SER A 618 -40.85 -18.33 -2.00
CA SER A 618 -41.22 -19.58 -2.67
C SER A 618 -40.02 -20.37 -3.22
N TYR A 619 -38.97 -19.68 -3.69
CA TYR A 619 -37.77 -20.32 -4.25
C TYR A 619 -36.74 -20.74 -3.19
N LEU A 620 -36.87 -20.26 -1.94
CA LEU A 620 -35.86 -20.46 -0.90
C LEU A 620 -35.47 -21.93 -0.70
N THR A 621 -36.44 -22.84 -0.76
CA THR A 621 -36.17 -24.27 -0.56
C THR A 621 -35.27 -24.82 -1.66
N GLU A 622 -35.47 -24.39 -2.92
CA GLU A 622 -34.67 -24.85 -4.06
C GLU A 622 -33.24 -24.30 -3.98
N TRP A 623 -33.09 -23.00 -3.71
CA TRP A 623 -31.76 -22.39 -3.57
C TRP A 623 -30.96 -22.99 -2.41
N ARG A 624 -31.63 -23.22 -1.27
CA ARG A 624 -31.02 -23.82 -0.08
C ARG A 624 -30.48 -25.23 -0.34
N LEU A 625 -31.08 -26.00 -1.25
CA LEU A 625 -30.66 -27.36 -1.58
C LEU A 625 -29.46 -27.39 -2.54
N GLN A 626 -29.09 -26.26 -3.15
CA GLN A 626 -27.91 -26.21 -4.00
C GLN A 626 -26.63 -26.48 -3.20
N PRO A 627 -25.74 -27.38 -3.66
CA PRO A 627 -24.48 -27.64 -2.96
C PRO A 627 -23.59 -26.40 -2.86
N SER A 628 -22.83 -26.27 -1.77
CA SER A 628 -21.89 -25.13 -1.59
C SER A 628 -20.88 -25.01 -2.72
N ALA A 629 -20.36 -26.15 -3.20
CA ALA A 629 -19.47 -26.21 -4.36
C ALA A 629 -20.11 -25.64 -5.64
N HIS A 630 -21.40 -25.89 -5.87
CA HIS A 630 -22.08 -25.33 -7.04
C HIS A 630 -22.22 -23.81 -6.93
N ARG A 631 -22.60 -23.29 -5.76
CA ARG A 631 -22.67 -21.84 -5.51
C ARG A 631 -21.30 -21.18 -5.66
N ALA A 632 -20.23 -21.85 -5.21
CA ALA A 632 -18.86 -21.37 -5.40
C ALA A 632 -18.47 -21.29 -6.88
N THR A 633 -18.82 -22.30 -7.69
CA THR A 633 -18.63 -22.26 -9.14
C THR A 633 -19.34 -21.06 -9.77
N LEU A 634 -20.61 -20.82 -9.44
CA LEU A 634 -21.36 -19.67 -9.96
C LEU A 634 -20.69 -18.32 -9.64
N LEU A 635 -20.17 -18.16 -8.42
CA LEU A 635 -19.46 -16.94 -8.01
C LEU A 635 -18.12 -16.76 -8.75
N ARG A 636 -17.38 -17.86 -8.98
CA ARG A 636 -16.13 -17.87 -9.75
C ARG A 636 -16.39 -17.54 -11.23
N ASP A 637 -17.43 -18.11 -11.80
CA ASP A 637 -17.82 -17.84 -13.20
C ASP A 637 -18.28 -16.39 -13.36
N ALA A 638 -19.00 -15.83 -12.37
CA ALA A 638 -19.37 -14.42 -12.34
C ALA A 638 -18.14 -13.50 -12.27
N ALA A 639 -17.16 -13.83 -11.42
CA ALA A 639 -15.89 -13.11 -11.35
C ALA A 639 -15.21 -13.07 -12.73
N GLN A 640 -15.01 -14.24 -13.35
CA GLN A 640 -14.38 -14.36 -14.67
C GLN A 640 -15.16 -13.61 -15.76
N ALA A 641 -16.49 -13.65 -15.73
CA ALA A 641 -17.32 -12.96 -16.71
C ALA A 641 -17.14 -11.43 -16.64
N ILE A 642 -17.02 -10.88 -15.42
CA ILE A 642 -16.75 -9.45 -15.19
C ILE A 642 -15.33 -9.09 -15.63
N GLU A 643 -14.33 -9.89 -15.29
CA GLU A 643 -12.95 -9.68 -15.74
C GLU A 643 -12.81 -9.66 -17.26
N ASN A 644 -13.61 -10.45 -17.97
CA ASN A 644 -13.58 -10.48 -19.43
C ASN A 644 -14.31 -9.29 -20.07
N HIS A 645 -15.16 -8.57 -19.33
CA HIS A 645 -16.05 -7.51 -19.86
C HIS A 645 -16.15 -6.29 -18.94
N TYR A 646 -15.04 -5.89 -18.31
CA TYR A 646 -15.07 -4.88 -17.26
C TYR A 646 -15.21 -3.43 -17.75
N VAL A 647 -14.89 -3.14 -19.01
CA VAL A 647 -14.80 -1.75 -19.53
C VAL A 647 -16.10 -0.94 -19.35
N PRO A 648 -17.29 -1.47 -19.68
CA PRO A 648 -18.54 -0.73 -19.44
C PRO A 648 -18.80 -0.45 -17.97
N LEU A 649 -18.52 -1.42 -17.10
CA LEU A 649 -18.66 -1.28 -15.66
C LEU A 649 -17.72 -0.20 -15.10
N LEU A 650 -16.46 -0.19 -15.56
CA LEU A 650 -15.48 0.86 -15.24
C LEU A 650 -15.99 2.24 -15.68
N GLY A 651 -16.54 2.34 -16.89
CA GLY A 651 -17.12 3.57 -17.42
C GLY A 651 -18.30 4.09 -16.59
N PHE A 652 -19.19 3.20 -16.14
CA PHE A 652 -20.29 3.56 -15.24
C PHE A 652 -19.79 3.97 -13.85
N ILE A 653 -18.82 3.27 -13.26
CA ILE A 653 -18.26 3.66 -11.96
C ILE A 653 -17.74 5.10 -12.04
N ILE A 654 -16.94 5.43 -13.07
CA ILE A 654 -16.39 6.78 -13.25
C ILE A 654 -17.50 7.82 -13.41
N ARG A 655 -18.47 7.57 -14.32
CA ARG A 655 -19.52 8.55 -14.63
C ARG A 655 -20.56 8.70 -13.54
N GLU A 656 -20.96 7.64 -12.82
CA GLU A 656 -21.98 7.72 -11.77
C GLU A 656 -21.44 8.30 -10.46
N THR A 657 -20.19 8.00 -10.10
CA THR A 657 -19.62 8.39 -8.81
C THR A 657 -18.70 9.59 -8.88
N GLY A 658 -18.12 9.86 -10.05
CA GLY A 658 -17.05 10.82 -10.22
C GLY A 658 -15.66 10.32 -9.78
N LYS A 659 -15.47 9.01 -9.59
CA LYS A 659 -14.16 8.42 -9.26
C LYS A 659 -13.17 8.55 -10.42
N THR A 660 -11.90 8.77 -10.10
CA THR A 660 -10.82 8.73 -11.10
C THR A 660 -10.60 7.31 -11.61
N PHE A 661 -9.92 7.17 -12.74
CA PHE A 661 -9.60 5.85 -13.32
C PHE A 661 -8.89 4.91 -12.34
N LEU A 662 -7.90 5.41 -11.59
CA LEU A 662 -7.16 4.60 -10.61
C LEU A 662 -8.08 4.08 -9.50
N SER A 663 -8.95 4.95 -8.96
CA SER A 663 -9.90 4.56 -7.93
C SER A 663 -10.97 3.60 -8.44
N ALA A 664 -11.51 3.85 -9.64
CA ALA A 664 -12.53 3.00 -10.24
C ALA A 664 -11.98 1.61 -10.57
N LEU A 665 -10.73 1.52 -11.06
CA LEU A 665 -10.03 0.26 -11.30
C LEU A 665 -9.75 -0.49 -10.00
N SER A 666 -9.32 0.21 -8.94
CA SER A 666 -9.14 -0.40 -7.62
C SER A 666 -10.44 -0.99 -7.10
N GLU A 667 -11.54 -0.24 -7.20
CA GLU A 667 -12.85 -0.73 -6.75
C GLU A 667 -13.33 -1.94 -7.56
N LEU A 668 -13.17 -1.90 -8.87
CA LEU A 668 -13.49 -3.03 -9.74
C LEU A 668 -12.73 -4.29 -9.32
N ARG A 669 -11.43 -4.17 -9.07
CA ARG A 669 -10.59 -5.26 -8.58
C ARG A 669 -11.06 -5.77 -7.21
N ASP A 670 -11.37 -4.88 -6.27
CA ASP A 670 -11.84 -5.24 -4.94
C ASP A 670 -13.18 -6.01 -4.95
N GLY A 671 -14.08 -5.66 -5.89
CA GLY A 671 -15.36 -6.35 -6.07
C GLY A 671 -15.19 -7.75 -6.68
N VAL A 672 -14.30 -7.90 -7.66
CA VAL A 672 -13.95 -9.21 -8.24
C VAL A 672 -13.24 -10.09 -7.21
N THR A 673 -12.28 -9.55 -6.46
CA THR A 673 -11.65 -10.24 -5.33
C THR A 673 -12.69 -10.74 -4.33
N ALA A 674 -13.73 -9.97 -4.04
CA ALA A 674 -14.78 -10.38 -3.12
C ALA A 674 -15.56 -11.62 -3.61
N LEU A 675 -15.77 -11.76 -4.92
CA LEU A 675 -16.42 -12.93 -5.51
C LEU A 675 -15.53 -14.18 -5.37
N TYR A 676 -14.23 -14.07 -5.68
CA TYR A 676 -13.30 -15.19 -5.49
C TYR A 676 -13.16 -15.59 -4.02
N GLN A 677 -13.08 -14.61 -3.10
CA GLN A 677 -13.05 -14.87 -1.66
C GLN A 677 -14.30 -15.62 -1.18
N ALA A 678 -15.49 -15.16 -1.58
CA ALA A 678 -16.74 -15.81 -1.21
C ALA A 678 -16.87 -17.23 -1.79
N ALA A 679 -16.38 -17.46 -3.01
CA ALA A 679 -16.32 -18.79 -3.62
C ALA A 679 -15.40 -19.73 -2.84
N GLN A 680 -14.20 -19.28 -2.50
CA GLN A 680 -13.23 -20.05 -1.72
C GLN A 680 -13.75 -20.38 -0.32
N GLU A 681 -14.42 -19.42 0.35
CA GLU A 681 -15.05 -19.67 1.64
C GLU A 681 -16.20 -20.69 1.55
N ALA A 682 -17.00 -20.66 0.48
CA ALA A 682 -18.06 -21.64 0.25
C ALA A 682 -17.51 -23.06 0.00
N GLU A 683 -16.36 -23.19 -0.65
CA GLU A 683 -15.68 -24.48 -0.88
C GLU A 683 -15.04 -25.04 0.38
N ASN A 684 -14.34 -24.18 1.14
CA ASN A 684 -13.70 -24.54 2.41
C ASN A 684 -14.71 -24.82 3.53
N SER A 685 -15.92 -24.31 3.37
CA SER A 685 -17.08 -24.60 4.19
C SER A 685 -17.44 -26.09 4.05
N SER A 686 -16.90 -26.92 4.96
CA SER A 686 -17.43 -28.27 5.28
C SER A 686 -18.82 -28.23 5.94
N LEU A 687 -19.48 -27.07 5.91
CA LEU A 687 -20.57 -26.68 6.79
C LEU A 687 -21.89 -27.28 6.30
N THR A 688 -22.44 -28.17 7.12
CA THR A 688 -23.83 -28.65 7.06
C THR A 688 -24.84 -27.61 7.56
N ALA A 689 -24.38 -26.39 7.88
CA ALA A 689 -25.20 -25.34 8.45
C ALA A 689 -26.21 -24.81 7.40
N ALA A 690 -27.45 -24.62 7.84
CA ALA A 690 -28.50 -24.09 6.98
C ALA A 690 -28.31 -22.57 6.76
N PRO A 691 -28.70 -22.02 5.60
CA PRO A 691 -28.78 -20.56 5.44
C PRO A 691 -29.80 -19.94 6.42
N LEU A 692 -29.71 -18.63 6.62
CA LEU A 692 -30.71 -17.86 7.37
C LEU A 692 -32.04 -17.79 6.61
N GLY A 693 -31.99 -17.47 5.31
CA GLY A 693 -33.18 -17.30 4.47
C GLY A 693 -33.02 -16.17 3.45
N LEU A 694 -33.86 -15.13 3.59
CA LEU A 694 -33.83 -13.93 2.73
C LEU A 694 -32.98 -12.84 3.38
N ILE A 695 -32.00 -12.32 2.63
CA ILE A 695 -31.07 -11.29 3.08
C ILE A 695 -31.25 -10.02 2.25
N ALA A 696 -31.51 -8.91 2.93
CA ALA A 696 -31.49 -7.59 2.32
C ALA A 696 -30.04 -7.07 2.27
N CYS A 697 -29.51 -6.86 1.05
CA CYS A 697 -28.19 -6.28 0.84
C CYS A 697 -28.33 -4.81 0.40
N ILE A 698 -27.99 -3.89 1.30
CA ILE A 698 -28.13 -2.44 1.11
C ILE A 698 -26.74 -1.81 1.09
N SER A 699 -26.39 -1.19 -0.04
CA SER A 699 -25.03 -0.74 -0.33
C SER A 699 -24.92 0.78 -0.57
N PRO A 700 -23.74 1.39 -0.35
CA PRO A 700 -23.54 2.83 -0.45
C PRO A 700 -23.15 3.25 -1.87
N TRP A 701 -23.36 4.53 -2.19
CA TRP A 701 -22.90 5.14 -3.44
C TRP A 701 -21.37 5.34 -3.51
N SER A 702 -20.68 5.34 -2.36
CA SER A 702 -19.23 5.56 -2.30
C SER A 702 -18.41 4.35 -2.76
N SER A 703 -19.05 3.17 -2.77
CA SER A 703 -18.49 1.94 -3.33
C SER A 703 -19.61 1.16 -4.01
N PRO A 704 -20.09 1.64 -5.18
CA PRO A 704 -21.26 1.10 -5.85
C PRO A 704 -21.05 -0.31 -6.39
N PHE A 705 -19.80 -0.76 -6.55
CA PHE A 705 -19.47 -2.09 -7.02
C PHE A 705 -18.87 -2.96 -5.93
N ALA A 706 -17.75 -2.57 -5.30
CA ALA A 706 -17.04 -3.49 -4.39
C ALA A 706 -17.84 -3.83 -3.13
N ALA A 707 -18.41 -2.84 -2.44
CA ALA A 707 -19.24 -3.09 -1.26
C ALA A 707 -20.53 -3.85 -1.63
N PHE A 708 -21.15 -3.49 -2.76
CA PHE A 708 -22.35 -4.14 -3.28
C PHE A 708 -22.11 -5.63 -3.59
N MET A 709 -21.07 -5.93 -4.38
CA MET A 709 -20.68 -7.30 -4.73
C MET A 709 -20.29 -8.10 -3.50
N ARG A 710 -19.53 -7.52 -2.56
CA ARG A 710 -19.12 -8.23 -1.35
C ARG A 710 -20.31 -8.66 -0.49
N GLN A 711 -21.32 -7.82 -0.32
CA GLN A 711 -22.53 -8.20 0.41
C GLN A 711 -23.27 -9.35 -0.29
N ILE A 712 -23.50 -9.21 -1.61
CA ILE A 712 -24.22 -10.20 -2.43
C ILE A 712 -23.48 -11.54 -2.43
N ALA A 713 -22.18 -11.53 -2.71
CA ALA A 713 -21.36 -12.73 -2.85
C ALA A 713 -21.35 -13.56 -1.58
N PHE A 714 -21.14 -12.94 -0.41
CA PHE A 714 -21.12 -13.65 0.88
C PHE A 714 -22.51 -14.18 1.28
N ALA A 715 -23.59 -13.45 0.99
CA ALA A 715 -24.95 -13.92 1.24
C ALA A 715 -25.31 -15.14 0.37
N LEU A 716 -24.99 -15.09 -0.93
CA LEU A 716 -25.19 -16.20 -1.86
C LEU A 716 -24.30 -17.41 -1.51
N ALA A 717 -23.03 -17.19 -1.17
CA ALA A 717 -22.10 -18.23 -0.72
C ALA A 717 -22.65 -19.00 0.49
N ALA A 718 -23.24 -18.30 1.45
CA ALA A 718 -23.89 -18.89 2.63
C ALA A 718 -25.21 -19.64 2.30
N GLY A 719 -25.72 -19.55 1.07
CA GLY A 719 -26.94 -20.22 0.60
C GLY A 719 -28.22 -19.41 0.82
N ASN A 720 -28.11 -18.11 1.05
CA ASN A 720 -29.25 -17.21 1.22
C ASN A 720 -29.72 -16.66 -0.12
N ILE A 721 -31.00 -16.29 -0.20
CA ILE A 721 -31.54 -15.50 -1.32
C ILE A 721 -31.32 -14.01 -1.03
N VAL A 722 -30.97 -13.25 -2.06
CA VAL A 722 -30.53 -11.86 -1.92
C VAL A 722 -31.53 -10.89 -2.55
N LEU A 723 -31.94 -9.90 -1.76
CA LEU A 723 -32.71 -8.74 -2.20
C LEU A 723 -31.76 -7.54 -2.19
N ALA A 724 -31.21 -7.22 -3.36
CA ALA A 724 -30.12 -6.27 -3.54
C ALA A 724 -30.66 -4.86 -3.84
N LYS A 725 -30.45 -3.94 -2.89
CA LYS A 725 -30.88 -2.55 -2.97
C LYS A 725 -29.63 -1.65 -3.05
N PRO A 726 -29.28 -1.12 -4.25
CA PRO A 726 -28.17 -0.18 -4.38
C PRO A 726 -28.53 1.23 -3.87
N ALA A 727 -27.52 2.08 -3.71
CA ALA A 727 -27.77 3.51 -3.50
C ALA A 727 -28.46 4.14 -4.73
N ALA A 728 -29.35 5.10 -4.49
CA ALA A 728 -30.14 5.76 -5.55
C ALA A 728 -29.27 6.53 -6.55
N GLN A 729 -28.05 6.91 -6.15
CA GLN A 729 -27.10 7.68 -6.96
C GLN A 729 -26.38 6.81 -8.00
N THR A 730 -26.26 5.50 -7.78
CA THR A 730 -25.39 4.61 -8.57
C THR A 730 -26.11 3.33 -9.05
N PRO A 731 -27.29 3.42 -9.70
CA PRO A 731 -28.05 2.25 -10.09
C PRO A 731 -27.51 1.54 -11.34
N PHE A 732 -26.80 2.22 -12.26
CA PHE A 732 -26.30 1.61 -13.50
C PHE A 732 -25.12 0.67 -13.22
N THR A 733 -24.14 1.08 -12.40
CA THR A 733 -23.06 0.18 -11.96
C THR A 733 -23.61 -1.08 -11.31
N ALA A 734 -24.59 -0.93 -10.41
CA ALA A 734 -25.21 -2.05 -9.72
C ALA A 734 -26.01 -2.96 -10.66
N HIS A 735 -26.79 -2.39 -11.58
CA HIS A 735 -27.56 -3.14 -12.57
C HIS A 735 -26.64 -3.98 -13.48
N THR A 736 -25.59 -3.37 -14.05
CA THR A 736 -24.61 -4.07 -14.89
C THR A 736 -23.96 -5.23 -14.14
N ALA A 737 -23.61 -5.03 -12.86
CA ALA A 737 -23.07 -6.10 -12.04
C ALA A 737 -24.06 -7.27 -11.89
N ILE A 738 -25.31 -7.01 -11.52
CA ILE A 738 -26.36 -8.04 -11.39
C ILE A 738 -26.59 -8.80 -12.71
N GLN A 739 -26.55 -8.11 -13.86
CA GLN A 739 -26.63 -8.76 -15.16
C GLN A 739 -25.50 -9.77 -15.38
N HIS A 740 -24.27 -9.46 -14.96
CA HIS A 740 -23.16 -10.42 -15.02
C HIS A 740 -23.38 -11.63 -14.09
N LEU A 741 -23.90 -11.43 -12.88
CA LEU A 741 -24.24 -12.53 -11.97
C LEU A 741 -25.30 -13.47 -12.58
N HIS A 742 -26.35 -12.91 -13.20
CA HIS A 742 -27.36 -13.72 -13.91
C HIS A 742 -26.79 -14.42 -15.14
N ALA A 743 -25.96 -13.74 -15.94
CA ALA A 743 -25.31 -14.33 -17.10
C ALA A 743 -24.37 -15.50 -16.72
N ALA A 744 -23.79 -15.47 -15.53
CA ALA A 744 -23.00 -16.55 -14.95
C ALA A 744 -23.84 -17.71 -14.38
N GLY A 745 -25.18 -17.61 -14.41
CA GLY A 745 -26.10 -18.68 -14.04
C GLY A 745 -26.75 -18.54 -12.66
N ILE A 746 -26.60 -17.40 -11.96
CA ILE A 746 -27.33 -17.16 -10.72
C ILE A 746 -28.82 -16.92 -11.04
N PRO A 747 -29.75 -17.71 -10.49
CA PRO A 747 -31.18 -17.60 -10.81
C PRO A 747 -31.78 -16.22 -10.45
N ALA A 748 -32.73 -15.75 -11.27
CA ALA A 748 -33.45 -14.49 -11.02
C ALA A 748 -34.33 -14.54 -9.77
N GLU A 749 -34.68 -15.75 -9.33
CA GLU A 749 -35.41 -16.02 -8.10
C GLU A 749 -34.51 -15.93 -6.85
N ALA A 750 -33.20 -16.15 -7.01
CA ALA A 750 -32.22 -16.16 -5.92
C ALA A 750 -31.51 -14.81 -5.71
N LEU A 751 -31.56 -13.92 -6.70
CA LEU A 751 -30.95 -12.59 -6.66
C LEU A 751 -31.87 -11.57 -7.34
N HIS A 752 -32.38 -10.61 -6.57
CA HIS A 752 -33.28 -9.56 -7.06
C HIS A 752 -32.60 -8.20 -7.00
N PHE A 753 -32.69 -7.42 -8.07
CA PHE A 753 -32.23 -6.04 -8.14
C PHE A 753 -33.39 -5.07 -7.90
N LEU A 754 -33.32 -4.31 -6.82
CA LEU A 754 -34.38 -3.42 -6.35
C LEU A 754 -33.88 -1.96 -6.26
N PRO A 755 -33.74 -1.23 -7.39
CA PRO A 755 -33.28 0.15 -7.40
C PRO A 755 -34.33 1.06 -6.76
N GLY A 756 -33.91 2.07 -5.99
CA GLY A 756 -34.85 3.03 -5.43
C GLY A 756 -34.24 3.88 -4.32
N ASN A 757 -35.08 4.70 -3.70
CA ASN A 757 -34.68 5.58 -2.61
C ASN A 757 -34.71 4.86 -1.23
N GLU A 758 -34.71 5.64 -0.16
CA GLU A 758 -34.71 5.13 1.22
C GLU A 758 -36.02 4.43 1.60
N LEU A 759 -37.16 4.81 1.00
CA LEU A 759 -38.46 4.19 1.27
C LEU A 759 -38.47 2.71 0.89
N VAL A 760 -37.93 2.36 -0.29
CA VAL A 760 -37.77 0.95 -0.71
C VAL A 760 -36.91 0.18 0.31
N SER A 761 -35.90 0.83 0.88
CA SER A 761 -35.02 0.22 1.88
C SER A 761 -35.76 -0.03 3.19
N GLU A 762 -36.56 0.94 3.65
CA GLU A 762 -37.37 0.84 4.86
C GLU A 762 -38.47 -0.22 4.74
N GLU A 763 -39.18 -0.26 3.62
CA GLU A 763 -40.19 -1.28 3.32
C GLU A 763 -39.57 -2.68 3.25
N LEU A 764 -38.47 -2.83 2.51
CA LEU A 764 -37.74 -4.10 2.42
C LEU A 764 -37.26 -4.54 3.80
N VAL A 765 -36.57 -3.67 4.54
CA VAL A 765 -36.05 -3.99 5.86
C VAL A 765 -37.17 -4.32 6.82
N SER A 766 -38.36 -3.73 6.72
CA SER A 766 -39.49 -3.94 7.64
C SER A 766 -40.30 -5.20 7.35
N ASP A 767 -40.19 -5.79 6.16
CA ASP A 767 -40.96 -6.98 5.78
C ASP A 767 -40.60 -8.19 6.65
N PRO A 768 -41.60 -8.91 7.23
CA PRO A 768 -41.37 -10.00 8.18
C PRO A 768 -40.62 -11.21 7.58
N ARG A 769 -40.54 -11.35 6.26
CA ARG A 769 -39.84 -12.46 5.59
C ARG A 769 -38.32 -12.29 5.55
N ILE A 770 -37.81 -11.08 5.81
CA ILE A 770 -36.36 -10.82 5.87
C ILE A 770 -35.76 -11.41 7.14
N ASP A 771 -34.73 -12.24 6.96
CA ASP A 771 -34.04 -12.98 8.03
C ASP A 771 -32.69 -12.35 8.41
N GLY A 772 -32.17 -11.47 7.57
CA GLY A 772 -30.99 -10.69 7.87
C GLY A 772 -30.79 -9.50 6.94
N VAL A 773 -29.97 -8.55 7.40
CA VAL A 773 -29.64 -7.32 6.69
C VAL A 773 -28.12 -7.16 6.67
N LEU A 774 -27.57 -7.06 5.47
CA LEU A 774 -26.21 -6.59 5.22
C LEU A 774 -26.29 -5.12 4.81
N PHE A 775 -25.87 -4.22 5.68
CA PHE A 775 -25.94 -2.78 5.44
C PHE A 775 -24.55 -2.16 5.39
N THR A 776 -24.33 -1.25 4.45
CA THR A 776 -23.16 -0.37 4.46
C THR A 776 -23.59 1.06 4.13
N GLY A 777 -23.39 2.00 5.05
CA GLY A 777 -23.86 3.38 4.92
C GLY A 777 -23.60 4.22 6.16
N SER A 778 -24.46 5.21 6.45
CA SER A 778 -24.26 6.11 7.59
C SER A 778 -24.58 5.43 8.92
N THR A 779 -23.94 5.91 10.01
CA THR A 779 -24.24 5.41 11.37
C THR A 779 -25.70 5.63 11.75
N SER A 780 -26.32 6.74 11.33
CA SER A 780 -27.74 7.01 11.60
C SER A 780 -28.67 6.01 10.89
N ALA A 781 -28.39 5.66 9.63
CA ALA A 781 -29.16 4.66 8.90
C ALA A 781 -28.98 3.25 9.50
N SER A 782 -27.75 2.85 9.85
CA SER A 782 -27.50 1.59 10.56
C SER A 782 -28.30 1.51 11.87
N LYS A 783 -28.37 2.62 12.61
CA LYS A 783 -29.15 2.72 13.84
C LYS A 783 -30.65 2.59 13.60
N ASN A 784 -31.16 3.22 12.55
CA ASN A 784 -32.55 3.09 12.17
C ASN A 784 -32.90 1.64 11.83
N ILE A 785 -32.07 0.96 11.02
CA ILE A 785 -32.24 -0.46 10.68
C ILE A 785 -32.23 -1.32 11.94
N SER A 786 -31.28 -1.09 12.86
CA SER A 786 -31.21 -1.82 14.13
C SER A 786 -32.48 -1.68 14.97
N ARG A 787 -33.15 -0.52 14.91
CA ARG A 787 -34.43 -0.28 15.58
C ARG A 787 -35.58 -1.02 14.89
N LEU A 788 -35.65 -0.95 13.56
CA LEU A 788 -36.69 -1.60 12.76
C LEU A 788 -36.73 -3.13 12.94
N ILE A 789 -35.56 -3.76 13.11
CA ILE A 789 -35.46 -5.21 13.26
C ILE A 789 -35.40 -5.71 14.71
N GLY A 790 -35.26 -4.80 15.69
CA GLY A 790 -34.87 -5.14 17.06
C GLY A 790 -35.78 -6.15 17.77
N ASP A 791 -37.08 -6.08 17.50
CA ASP A 791 -38.09 -6.97 18.10
C ASP A 791 -38.50 -8.13 17.18
N ARG A 792 -37.82 -8.28 16.03
CA ARG A 792 -38.19 -9.25 15.01
C ARG A 792 -37.41 -10.55 15.14
N THR A 793 -38.13 -11.63 14.89
CA THR A 793 -37.60 -12.99 14.82
C THR A 793 -37.71 -13.47 13.37
N GLY A 794 -36.60 -13.92 12.80
CA GLY A 794 -36.57 -14.53 11.46
C GLY A 794 -37.05 -15.99 11.48
N ARG A 795 -37.04 -16.65 10.33
CA ARG A 795 -37.54 -18.03 10.13
C ARG A 795 -36.77 -19.12 10.88
N THR A 796 -35.64 -18.78 11.49
CA THR A 796 -34.79 -19.69 12.26
C THR A 796 -35.05 -19.63 13.76
N ASP A 797 -36.13 -18.95 14.18
CA ASP A 797 -36.50 -18.65 15.57
C ASP A 797 -35.41 -17.86 16.34
N ALA A 798 -34.58 -17.12 15.60
CA ALA A 798 -33.55 -16.21 16.10
C ALA A 798 -33.84 -14.76 15.68
N PRO A 799 -33.34 -13.75 16.40
CA PRO A 799 -33.39 -12.36 15.96
C PRO A 799 -32.86 -12.19 14.54
N VAL A 800 -33.46 -11.27 13.79
CA VAL A 800 -32.99 -10.91 12.44
C VAL A 800 -31.53 -10.45 12.52
N THR A 801 -30.64 -11.09 11.76
CA THR A 801 -29.20 -10.79 11.80
C THR A 801 -28.92 -9.43 11.17
N LEU A 802 -28.11 -8.59 11.81
CA LEU A 802 -27.60 -7.35 11.24
C LEU A 802 -26.09 -7.36 11.19
N ILE A 803 -25.54 -7.23 9.99
CA ILE A 803 -24.15 -6.85 9.78
C ILE A 803 -24.17 -5.46 9.18
N ALA A 804 -23.83 -4.47 10.00
CA ALA A 804 -23.83 -3.07 9.60
C ALA A 804 -22.40 -2.54 9.59
N ARG A 805 -21.96 -1.99 8.46
CA ARG A 805 -20.74 -1.21 8.34
C ARG A 805 -21.08 0.25 8.18
N SER A 806 -20.46 1.10 8.99
CA SER A 806 -20.71 2.54 8.97
C SER A 806 -19.41 3.34 9.00
N GLY A 807 -19.55 4.66 9.12
CA GLY A 807 -18.46 5.63 9.05
C GLY A 807 -17.42 5.53 10.16
N GLY A 808 -16.43 6.40 10.09
CA GLY A 808 -15.32 6.43 11.05
C GLY A 808 -14.71 7.81 11.25
N GLN A 809 -14.18 8.04 12.46
CA GLN A 809 -13.20 9.11 12.72
C GLN A 809 -11.78 8.54 12.56
N ASN A 810 -11.50 8.07 11.34
CA ASN A 810 -10.25 7.38 11.04
C ASN A 810 -9.07 8.31 11.32
N THR A 811 -8.08 7.78 12.02
CA THR A 811 -6.99 8.58 12.57
C THR A 811 -5.64 8.07 12.10
N LEU A 812 -4.73 9.00 11.82
CA LEU A 812 -3.31 8.72 11.59
C LEU A 812 -2.50 9.50 12.62
N LEU A 813 -1.69 8.80 13.40
CA LEU A 813 -0.75 9.41 14.32
C LEU A 813 0.65 9.40 13.71
N ALA A 814 1.29 10.56 13.59
CA ALA A 814 2.68 10.65 13.18
C ALA A 814 3.52 11.34 14.25
N ASP A 815 4.55 10.64 14.71
CA ASP A 815 5.55 11.21 15.62
C ASP A 815 6.69 11.89 14.84
N SER A 816 7.62 12.50 15.56
CA SER A 816 8.77 13.22 14.96
C SER A 816 9.79 12.32 14.27
N SER A 817 9.72 11.00 14.44
CA SER A 817 10.60 10.04 13.77
C SER A 817 10.13 9.63 12.39
N ALA A 818 8.86 9.87 12.07
CA ALA A 818 8.28 9.59 10.77
C ALA A 818 8.84 10.53 9.68
N GLN A 819 9.01 10.00 8.47
CA GLN A 819 9.51 10.78 7.34
C GLN A 819 8.42 11.74 6.83
N PRO A 820 8.63 13.07 6.82
CA PRO A 820 7.59 14.02 6.42
C PRO A 820 7.01 13.77 5.02
N GLY A 821 7.87 13.39 4.07
CA GLY A 821 7.41 13.09 2.71
C GLY A 821 6.52 11.85 2.61
N GLN A 822 6.79 10.82 3.43
CA GLN A 822 5.93 9.65 3.51
C GLN A 822 4.57 10.02 4.13
N ILE A 823 4.57 10.79 5.22
CA ILE A 823 3.32 11.27 5.84
C ILE A 823 2.48 12.03 4.80
N VAL A 824 3.08 12.96 4.05
CA VAL A 824 2.36 13.75 3.04
C VAL A 824 1.77 12.86 1.95
N HIS A 825 2.57 11.94 1.39
CA HIS A 825 2.12 11.00 0.38
C HIS A 825 0.93 10.15 0.86
N ASP A 826 1.05 9.56 2.06
CA ASP A 826 0.04 8.66 2.60
C ASP A 826 -1.21 9.43 3.04
N VAL A 827 -1.06 10.63 3.60
CA VAL A 827 -2.19 11.52 3.92
C VAL A 827 -2.95 11.92 2.65
N ILE A 828 -2.26 12.21 1.54
CA ILE A 828 -2.93 12.55 0.27
C ILE A 828 -3.83 11.39 -0.18
N ARG A 829 -3.27 10.17 -0.20
CA ARG A 829 -3.99 8.96 -0.59
C ARG A 829 -5.13 8.63 0.37
N LEU A 830 -4.92 8.75 1.68
CA LEU A 830 -5.92 8.36 2.68
C LEU A 830 -7.03 9.39 2.87
N ALA A 831 -6.73 10.69 2.84
CA ALA A 831 -7.71 11.73 3.16
C ALA A 831 -8.48 12.23 1.93
N PHE A 832 -7.86 12.23 0.75
CA PHE A 832 -8.38 12.97 -0.41
C PHE A 832 -8.66 12.10 -1.64
N ALA A 833 -8.21 10.84 -1.71
CA ALA A 833 -8.68 9.93 -2.74
C ALA A 833 -10.23 9.88 -2.75
N ASP A 834 -10.82 9.77 -3.94
CA ASP A 834 -12.27 9.86 -4.16
C ASP A 834 -12.91 11.14 -3.58
N ASN A 835 -12.14 12.22 -3.52
CA ASN A 835 -12.50 13.47 -2.87
C ASN A 835 -12.91 13.27 -1.39
N GLY A 836 -12.26 12.33 -0.70
CA GLY A 836 -12.52 12.01 0.70
C GLY A 836 -13.85 11.29 0.96
N GLN A 837 -14.51 10.78 -0.09
CA GLN A 837 -15.80 10.08 -0.01
C GLN A 837 -15.63 8.57 0.20
N ASN A 838 -14.79 8.18 1.16
CA ASN A 838 -14.54 6.79 1.52
C ASN A 838 -14.73 6.61 3.03
N CYS A 839 -15.38 5.53 3.46
CA CYS A 839 -15.55 5.19 4.88
C CYS A 839 -14.21 4.99 5.61
N GLY A 840 -13.16 4.55 4.90
CA GLY A 840 -11.80 4.43 5.42
C GLY A 840 -10.96 5.70 5.31
N ALA A 841 -11.50 6.80 4.77
CA ALA A 841 -10.73 8.02 4.54
C ALA A 841 -10.25 8.65 5.86
N LEU A 842 -9.02 9.15 5.86
CA LEU A 842 -8.41 9.78 7.02
C LEU A 842 -9.14 11.09 7.39
N ARG A 843 -9.68 11.16 8.61
CA ARG A 843 -10.41 12.32 9.13
C ARG A 843 -9.58 13.15 10.10
N ILE A 844 -8.69 12.51 10.85
CA ILE A 844 -7.89 13.13 11.92
C ILE A 844 -6.41 12.76 11.74
N LEU A 845 -5.57 13.76 11.52
CA LEU A 845 -4.13 13.63 11.56
C LEU A 845 -3.61 14.17 12.90
N LEU A 846 -3.10 13.27 13.75
CA LEU A 846 -2.41 13.62 14.99
C LEU A 846 -0.92 13.81 14.68
N LEU A 847 -0.42 15.04 14.75
CA LEU A 847 0.99 15.37 14.47
C LEU A 847 1.72 15.77 15.74
N GLN A 848 2.89 15.19 15.99
CA GLN A 848 3.75 15.67 17.07
C GLN A 848 4.20 17.11 16.77
N GLU A 849 4.17 17.98 17.79
CA GLU A 849 4.44 19.41 17.64
C GLU A 849 5.77 19.71 16.92
N ASP A 850 6.82 18.92 17.20
CA ASP A 850 8.19 19.13 16.70
C ASP A 850 8.35 19.01 15.17
N ASN A 851 7.44 18.31 14.46
CA ASN A 851 7.47 18.19 13.00
C ASN A 851 6.21 18.71 12.30
N ALA A 852 5.21 19.16 13.06
CA ALA A 852 3.90 19.53 12.54
C ALA A 852 3.96 20.64 11.47
N ASP A 853 4.67 21.74 11.71
CA ASP A 853 4.74 22.85 10.72
C ASP A 853 5.33 22.41 9.38
N LYS A 854 6.39 21.60 9.43
CA LYS A 854 7.04 21.08 8.22
C LYS A 854 6.10 20.17 7.45
N VAL A 855 5.40 19.27 8.12
CA VAL A 855 4.44 18.35 7.50
C VAL A 855 3.25 19.12 6.93
N ILE A 856 2.67 20.06 7.68
CA ILE A 856 1.53 20.87 7.23
C ILE A 856 1.90 21.71 6.01
N SER A 857 3.07 22.38 6.02
CA SER A 857 3.53 23.18 4.89
C SER A 857 3.77 22.33 3.64
N LEU A 858 4.43 21.17 3.79
CA LEU A 858 4.62 20.24 2.66
C LEU A 858 3.28 19.72 2.13
N LEU A 859 2.35 19.38 3.02
CA LEU A 859 1.01 18.91 2.66
C LEU A 859 0.21 19.97 1.91
N GLN A 860 0.19 21.22 2.38
CA GLN A 860 -0.47 22.35 1.69
C GLN A 860 0.11 22.55 0.28
N GLY A 861 1.43 22.55 0.16
CA GLY A 861 2.10 22.65 -1.14
C GLY A 861 1.74 21.49 -2.07
N ALA A 862 1.72 20.26 -1.56
CA ALA A 862 1.42 19.07 -2.36
C ALA A 862 -0.05 19.00 -2.77
N LEU A 863 -0.99 19.40 -1.90
CA LEU A 863 -2.40 19.50 -2.26
C LEU A 863 -2.67 20.57 -3.32
N SER A 864 -1.84 21.61 -3.38
CA SER A 864 -1.96 22.67 -4.39
C SER A 864 -1.50 22.25 -5.79
N THR A 865 -0.84 21.09 -5.93
CA THR A 865 -0.39 20.55 -7.23
C THR A 865 -1.33 19.48 -7.81
N LEU A 866 -2.40 19.14 -7.10
CA LEU A 866 -3.42 18.20 -7.56
C LEU A 866 -4.39 18.84 -8.55
N ASN A 867 -4.74 18.10 -9.60
CA ASN A 867 -5.73 18.44 -10.59
C ASN A 867 -7.11 17.98 -10.12
N LEU A 868 -7.92 18.93 -9.65
CA LEU A 868 -9.36 18.73 -9.44
C LEU A 868 -10.09 18.96 -10.77
N GLY A 869 -10.80 17.96 -11.28
CA GLY A 869 -11.39 18.07 -12.60
C GLY A 869 -12.26 16.89 -13.02
N ASP A 870 -12.54 16.84 -14.32
CA ASP A 870 -13.35 15.78 -14.93
C ASP A 870 -12.64 14.42 -14.79
N PRO A 871 -13.25 13.45 -14.08
CA PRO A 871 -12.65 12.14 -13.85
C PRO A 871 -12.52 11.28 -15.13
N ALA A 872 -13.16 11.67 -16.24
CA ALA A 872 -12.95 11.04 -17.54
C ALA A 872 -11.59 11.36 -18.19
N ARG A 873 -10.76 12.21 -17.55
CA ARG A 873 -9.37 12.48 -17.95
C ARG A 873 -8.39 11.72 -17.06
N LEU A 874 -7.39 11.06 -17.64
CA LEU A 874 -6.36 10.33 -16.88
C LEU A 874 -5.50 11.25 -16.00
N SER A 875 -5.40 12.53 -16.34
CA SER A 875 -4.61 13.54 -15.61
C SER A 875 -5.31 14.10 -14.36
N THR A 876 -6.55 13.71 -14.10
CA THR A 876 -7.34 14.15 -12.94
C THR A 876 -6.98 13.33 -11.70
N ASP A 877 -6.58 13.99 -10.62
CA ASP A 877 -6.29 13.32 -9.34
C ASP A 877 -7.49 13.31 -8.40
N LEU A 878 -8.35 14.33 -8.50
CA LEU A 878 -9.52 14.51 -7.64
C LEU A 878 -10.77 14.74 -8.50
N GLY A 879 -11.81 13.95 -8.25
CA GLY A 879 -13.13 14.11 -8.87
C GLY A 879 -14.09 15.00 -8.06
N PRO A 880 -15.36 15.10 -8.47
CA PRO A 880 -16.39 15.87 -7.77
C PRO A 880 -16.89 15.16 -6.50
N MET A 881 -17.65 15.89 -5.67
CA MET A 881 -18.59 15.29 -4.72
C MET A 881 -19.74 14.61 -5.47
N ILE A 882 -20.37 13.60 -4.87
CA ILE A 882 -21.46 12.83 -5.49
C ILE A 882 -22.66 13.69 -5.90
N ASN A 883 -22.97 14.78 -5.19
CA ASN A 883 -24.04 15.69 -5.55
C ASN A 883 -23.89 17.10 -4.93
N ALA A 884 -24.83 17.99 -5.27
CA ALA A 884 -24.88 19.38 -4.80
C ALA A 884 -25.08 19.51 -3.29
N GLU A 885 -25.88 18.61 -2.73
CA GLU A 885 -26.31 18.63 -1.33
C GLU A 885 -25.13 18.31 -0.42
N THR A 886 -24.44 17.19 -0.64
CA THR A 886 -23.24 16.80 0.12
C THR A 886 -22.14 17.87 0.02
N ARG A 887 -21.99 18.51 -1.15
CA ARG A 887 -21.08 19.67 -1.31
C ARG A 887 -21.49 20.84 -0.41
N THR A 888 -22.77 21.17 -0.38
CA THR A 888 -23.31 22.30 0.40
C THR A 888 -23.18 22.05 1.90
N GLU A 889 -23.50 20.84 2.35
CA GLU A 889 -23.34 20.43 3.75
C GLU A 889 -21.88 20.51 4.20
N THR A 890 -20.96 20.04 3.35
CA THR A 890 -19.53 20.07 3.68
C THR A 890 -18.99 21.50 3.72
N LEU A 891 -19.42 22.38 2.80
CA LEU A 891 -19.08 23.81 2.84
C LEU A 891 -19.62 24.48 4.10
N ALA A 892 -20.86 24.19 4.50
CA ALA A 892 -21.45 24.73 5.72
C ALA A 892 -20.65 24.31 6.96
N TYR A 893 -20.18 23.06 7.02
CA TYR A 893 -19.29 22.60 8.08
C TYR A 893 -17.95 23.35 8.10
N ILE A 894 -17.31 23.52 6.94
CA ILE A 894 -16.04 24.26 6.82
C ILE A 894 -16.22 25.71 7.30
N ASP A 895 -17.31 26.36 6.91
CA ASP A 895 -17.64 27.72 7.33
C ASP A 895 -17.93 27.80 8.84
N GLN A 896 -18.60 26.79 9.41
CA GLN A 896 -18.81 26.68 10.85
C GLN A 896 -17.47 26.62 11.59
N MET A 897 -16.53 25.79 11.14
CA MET A 897 -15.20 25.67 11.75
C MET A 897 -14.42 26.98 11.63
N ARG A 898 -14.51 27.68 10.49
CA ARG A 898 -13.91 29.02 10.32
C ARG A 898 -14.49 30.04 11.29
N ARG A 899 -15.82 30.08 11.44
CA ARG A 899 -16.52 30.96 12.41
C ARG A 899 -16.18 30.61 13.86
N ALA A 900 -15.89 29.35 14.15
CA ALA A 900 -15.41 28.89 15.45
C ALA A 900 -13.92 29.22 15.72
N GLY A 901 -13.27 30.01 14.85
CA GLY A 901 -11.88 30.46 15.02
C GLY A 901 -10.83 29.41 14.68
N ARG A 902 -11.19 28.33 13.99
CA ARG A 902 -10.22 27.31 13.53
C ARG A 902 -9.44 27.82 12.33
N LYS A 903 -8.16 27.45 12.24
CA LYS A 903 -7.38 27.70 11.03
C LYS A 903 -7.86 26.76 9.94
N VAL A 904 -8.44 27.33 8.89
CA VAL A 904 -8.93 26.59 7.73
C VAL A 904 -8.09 26.99 6.53
N TRP A 905 -7.45 26.01 5.91
CA TRP A 905 -6.77 26.16 4.63
C TRP A 905 -7.47 25.29 3.59
N ALA A 906 -7.74 25.84 2.41
CA ALA A 906 -8.27 25.08 1.29
C ALA A 906 -7.34 25.28 0.10
N ALA A 907 -7.11 24.22 -0.67
CA ALA A 907 -6.27 24.28 -1.85
C ALA A 907 -6.78 25.37 -2.82
N PRO A 908 -5.90 26.25 -3.34
CA PRO A 908 -6.29 27.26 -4.30
C PRO A 908 -6.67 26.55 -5.60
N LEU A 909 -7.96 26.49 -5.91
CA LEU A 909 -8.42 25.89 -7.16
C LEU A 909 -7.94 26.75 -8.33
N LYS A 910 -7.21 26.13 -9.27
CA LYS A 910 -7.31 26.57 -10.67
C LYS A 910 -8.77 26.30 -11.04
N GLU A 911 -9.57 27.34 -11.23
CA GLU A 911 -10.98 27.15 -11.55
C GLU A 911 -11.10 26.21 -12.77
N PRO A 912 -12.03 25.23 -12.76
CA PRO A 912 -12.32 24.46 -13.96
C PRO A 912 -12.65 25.45 -15.08
N ASP A 913 -12.00 25.29 -16.23
CA ASP A 913 -11.99 26.26 -17.32
C ASP A 913 -13.40 26.79 -17.61
N ARG A 914 -13.68 28.03 -17.18
CA ARG A 914 -14.98 28.67 -17.35
C ARG A 914 -15.33 28.85 -18.83
N ASN A 915 -14.34 28.79 -19.73
CA ASN A 915 -14.55 28.92 -21.17
C ASN A 915 -14.97 27.61 -21.85
N ALA A 916 -15.00 26.47 -21.15
CA ALA A 916 -15.41 25.18 -21.71
C ALA A 916 -16.95 24.99 -21.79
N GLY A 917 -17.77 26.04 -21.60
CA GLY A 917 -19.21 26.00 -21.90
C GLY A 917 -20.06 25.06 -21.05
N HIS A 918 -19.55 24.56 -19.93
CA HIS A 918 -20.19 23.53 -19.10
C HIS A 918 -20.41 24.04 -17.66
N HIS A 919 -21.65 23.94 -17.15
CA HIS A 919 -21.96 24.27 -15.76
C HIS A 919 -21.10 23.41 -14.80
N PRO A 920 -20.52 23.99 -13.74
CA PRO A 920 -19.54 23.28 -12.92
C PRO A 920 -20.22 22.15 -12.13
N GLY A 921 -19.68 20.93 -12.25
CA GLY A 921 -20.02 19.80 -11.38
C GLY A 921 -19.82 20.11 -9.90
N SER A 922 -20.08 19.13 -9.04
CA SER A 922 -20.11 19.34 -7.58
C SER A 922 -18.71 19.30 -6.95
N TYR A 923 -17.78 20.12 -7.45
CA TYR A 923 -16.38 20.14 -7.00
C TYR A 923 -16.18 20.84 -5.64
N LEU A 924 -15.26 20.30 -4.84
CA LEU A 924 -14.87 20.84 -3.53
C LEU A 924 -13.35 20.67 -3.36
N PRO A 925 -12.60 21.73 -2.98
CA PRO A 925 -11.15 21.62 -2.81
C PRO A 925 -10.79 20.80 -1.56
N PRO A 926 -9.65 20.09 -1.58
CA PRO A 926 -9.00 19.60 -0.37
C PRO A 926 -8.87 20.69 0.68
N THR A 927 -9.36 20.39 1.88
CA THR A 927 -9.42 21.34 2.99
C THR A 927 -8.74 20.76 4.23
N LEU A 928 -7.86 21.55 4.84
CA LEU A 928 -7.20 21.28 6.11
C LEU A 928 -7.78 22.17 7.20
N ILE A 929 -8.11 21.59 8.36
CA ILE A 929 -8.64 22.32 9.51
C ILE A 929 -7.80 21.99 10.74
N GLU A 930 -7.07 22.95 11.29
CA GLU A 930 -6.39 22.76 12.58
C GLU A 930 -7.39 22.88 13.74
N ILE A 931 -7.43 21.85 14.58
CA ILE A 931 -8.35 21.75 15.73
C ILE A 931 -7.58 21.71 17.06
N GLY A 932 -8.23 22.18 18.13
CA GLY A 932 -7.64 22.17 19.47
C GLY A 932 -7.87 20.86 20.22
N ARG A 933 -9.02 20.22 20.00
CA ARG A 933 -9.42 18.96 20.63
C ARG A 933 -10.11 18.08 19.61
N VAL A 934 -9.96 16.76 19.72
CA VAL A 934 -10.70 15.79 18.88
C VAL A 934 -12.21 15.98 18.99
N ALA A 935 -12.71 16.28 20.20
CA ALA A 935 -14.12 16.57 20.47
C ALA A 935 -14.67 17.83 19.76
N ASP A 936 -13.83 18.62 19.10
CA ASP A 936 -14.29 19.72 18.26
C ASP A 936 -14.94 19.22 16.95
N ILE A 937 -14.79 17.93 16.62
CA ILE A 937 -15.43 17.25 15.49
C ILE A 937 -16.68 16.50 16.01
N PRO A 938 -17.90 17.00 15.76
CA PRO A 938 -19.10 16.43 16.38
C PRO A 938 -19.60 15.14 15.69
N ARG A 939 -19.29 14.96 14.41
CA ARG A 939 -19.72 13.83 13.58
C ARG A 939 -18.75 13.60 12.43
N GLU A 940 -18.89 12.47 11.74
CA GLU A 940 -18.17 12.24 10.48
C GLU A 940 -18.52 13.31 9.44
N VAL A 941 -17.49 13.78 8.72
CA VAL A 941 -17.62 14.71 7.59
C VAL A 941 -17.17 13.97 6.34
N PHE A 942 -18.13 13.59 5.50
CA PHE A 942 -17.90 12.70 4.37
C PHE A 942 -17.49 13.48 3.10
N GLY A 943 -16.27 14.03 3.12
CA GLY A 943 -15.69 14.80 2.03
C GLY A 943 -14.19 15.06 2.21
N PRO A 944 -13.57 15.92 1.39
CA PRO A 944 -12.13 16.16 1.34
C PRO A 944 -11.68 17.12 2.46
N VAL A 945 -12.02 16.78 3.72
CA VAL A 945 -11.73 17.59 4.90
C VAL A 945 -10.88 16.79 5.88
N LEU A 946 -9.64 17.21 6.08
CA LEU A 946 -8.71 16.64 7.05
C LEU A 946 -8.57 17.56 8.25
N HIS A 947 -8.81 17.02 9.44
CA HIS A 947 -8.57 17.72 10.69
C HIS A 947 -7.16 17.42 11.20
N ILE A 948 -6.45 18.45 11.64
CA ILE A 948 -5.09 18.32 12.16
C ILE A 948 -5.08 18.71 13.63
N ARG A 949 -4.72 17.77 14.51
CA ARG A 949 -4.47 18.05 15.92
C ARG A 949 -2.98 17.83 16.19
N ARG A 950 -2.29 18.92 16.48
CA ARG A 950 -0.91 18.89 16.96
C ARG A 950 -0.90 18.27 18.36
N PHE A 951 0.16 17.62 18.83
CA PHE A 951 0.22 17.16 20.22
C PHE A 951 1.65 17.18 20.75
N ASN A 952 1.82 17.46 22.04
CA ASN A 952 3.11 17.28 22.71
C ASN A 952 3.35 15.79 22.94
N LYS A 953 4.59 15.32 22.84
CA LYS A 953 4.96 13.91 23.08
C LYS A 953 4.40 13.33 24.39
N ASN A 954 4.29 14.13 25.44
CA ASN A 954 3.73 13.70 26.75
C ASN A 954 2.21 13.50 26.74
N GLU A 955 1.50 14.05 25.74
CA GLU A 955 0.06 13.89 25.54
C GLU A 955 -0.31 12.66 24.69
N LEU A 956 0.67 11.87 24.21
CA LEU A 956 0.48 10.75 23.29
C LEU A 956 -0.71 9.85 23.68
N GLU A 957 -0.77 9.43 24.95
CA GLU A 957 -1.84 8.55 25.42
C GLU A 957 -3.21 9.27 25.49
N GLY A 958 -3.22 10.53 25.92
CA GLY A 958 -4.43 11.33 26.05
C GLY A 958 -5.08 11.67 24.70
N VAL A 959 -4.28 11.88 23.64
CA VAL A 959 -4.84 12.09 22.29
C VAL A 959 -5.41 10.82 21.68
N ILE A 960 -4.83 9.65 21.98
CA ILE A 960 -5.41 8.35 21.59
C ILE A 960 -6.73 8.13 22.31
N ASP A 961 -6.80 8.43 23.62
CA ASP A 961 -8.03 8.32 24.39
C ASP A 961 -9.13 9.25 23.86
N ALA A 962 -8.77 10.47 23.46
CA ALA A 962 -9.71 11.41 22.89
C ALA A 962 -10.31 10.92 21.56
N VAL A 963 -9.54 10.17 20.76
CA VAL A 963 -10.04 9.50 19.55
C VAL A 963 -10.95 8.34 19.91
N ASN A 964 -10.55 7.46 20.82
CA ASN A 964 -11.38 6.34 21.28
C ASN A 964 -12.72 6.84 21.87
N ALA A 965 -12.71 7.98 22.58
CA ALA A 965 -13.90 8.60 23.15
C ALA A 965 -14.91 9.13 22.12
N SER A 966 -14.53 9.24 20.83
CA SER A 966 -15.48 9.56 19.76
C SER A 966 -16.51 8.45 19.53
N GLY A 967 -16.25 7.23 20.02
CA GLY A 967 -17.13 6.06 19.86
C GLY A 967 -16.98 5.34 18.51
N TYR A 968 -16.25 5.91 17.55
CA TYR A 968 -15.87 5.26 16.30
C TYR A 968 -14.64 4.37 16.50
N ALA A 969 -14.57 3.26 15.77
CA ALA A 969 -13.47 2.30 15.86
C ALA A 969 -13.23 1.55 14.54
N LEU A 970 -13.14 2.29 13.43
CA LEU A 970 -12.91 1.73 12.09
C LEU A 970 -11.42 1.52 11.80
N SER A 971 -10.66 2.59 11.52
CA SER A 971 -9.21 2.48 11.27
C SER A 971 -8.37 3.46 12.10
N PHE A 972 -7.17 3.01 12.48
CA PHE A 972 -6.17 3.82 13.18
C PHE A 972 -4.76 3.46 12.70
N GLY A 973 -4.01 4.43 12.19
CA GLY A 973 -2.64 4.25 11.71
C GLY A 973 -1.61 4.94 12.59
N VAL A 974 -0.38 4.45 12.57
CA VAL A 974 0.78 5.10 13.17
C VAL A 974 1.96 5.16 12.22
N HIS A 975 2.50 6.35 11.98
CA HIS A 975 3.84 6.55 11.43
C HIS A 975 4.81 6.84 12.57
N SER A 976 5.72 5.90 12.79
CA SER A 976 6.80 6.01 13.78
C SER A 976 7.87 4.98 13.43
N ARG A 977 9.13 5.35 13.67
CA ARG A 977 10.28 4.44 13.64
C ARG A 977 10.66 3.96 15.04
N VAL A 978 9.96 4.39 16.08
CA VAL A 978 10.25 4.07 17.49
C VAL A 978 9.36 2.91 17.96
N PRO A 979 9.91 1.69 18.17
CA PRO A 979 9.13 0.52 18.57
C PRO A 979 8.30 0.73 19.84
N ALA A 980 8.83 1.49 20.80
CA ALA A 980 8.13 1.82 22.04
C ALA A 980 6.86 2.68 21.80
N THR A 981 6.92 3.61 20.85
CA THR A 981 5.75 4.43 20.45
C THR A 981 4.72 3.55 19.77
N ILE A 982 5.14 2.76 18.77
CA ILE A 982 4.28 1.83 18.03
C ILE A 982 3.54 0.88 18.98
N HIS A 983 4.27 0.24 19.90
CA HIS A 983 3.67 -0.68 20.86
C HIS A 983 2.64 -0.01 21.77
N LYS A 984 2.91 1.21 22.26
CA LYS A 984 1.95 1.98 23.07
C LYS A 984 0.68 2.29 22.28
N VAL A 985 0.82 2.69 21.02
CA VAL A 985 -0.31 2.99 20.14
C VAL A 985 -1.15 1.73 19.88
N LEU A 986 -0.53 0.64 19.41
CA LEU A 986 -1.24 -0.62 19.09
C LEU A 986 -1.97 -1.23 20.30
N LYS A 987 -1.45 -1.01 21.51
CA LYS A 987 -2.08 -1.46 22.75
C LYS A 987 -3.28 -0.62 23.16
N ARG A 988 -3.26 0.69 22.86
CA ARG A 988 -4.23 1.67 23.40
C ARG A 988 -5.31 2.08 22.38
N ALA A 989 -4.99 2.12 21.09
CA ALA A 989 -5.93 2.50 20.04
C ALA A 989 -7.05 1.46 19.89
N GLN A 990 -8.29 1.93 19.81
CA GLN A 990 -9.48 1.11 19.56
C GLN A 990 -9.91 1.27 18.11
N ALA A 991 -9.54 0.31 17.27
CA ALA A 991 -9.99 0.23 15.89
C ALA A 991 -10.03 -1.24 15.42
N GLY A 992 -10.89 -1.53 14.45
CA GLY A 992 -10.93 -2.84 13.80
C GLY A 992 -9.78 -3.05 12.80
N ASN A 993 -9.19 -1.99 12.25
CA ASN A 993 -8.04 -2.03 11.36
C ASN A 993 -6.93 -1.10 11.87
N LEU A 994 -5.76 -1.67 12.19
CA LEU A 994 -4.57 -0.96 12.63
C LEU A 994 -3.50 -1.02 11.54
N SER A 995 -2.79 0.10 11.32
CA SER A 995 -1.65 0.14 10.40
C SER A 995 -0.40 0.76 11.04
N VAL A 996 0.78 0.26 10.67
CA VAL A 996 2.09 0.77 11.10
C VAL A 996 2.94 1.07 9.87
N ASN A 997 3.27 2.35 9.67
CA ASN A 997 4.03 2.87 8.53
C ASN A 997 3.50 2.42 7.15
N THR A 998 2.20 2.16 7.08
CA THR A 998 1.47 1.77 5.86
C THR A 998 0.06 2.34 5.90
N LEU A 999 -0.64 2.27 4.77
CA LEU A 999 -1.98 2.80 4.59
C LEU A 999 -2.98 2.12 5.53
N THR A 1000 -3.94 2.89 6.05
CA THR A 1000 -4.98 2.41 6.99
C THR A 1000 -6.20 1.79 6.30
N SER A 1001 -6.36 2.01 5.00
CA SER A 1001 -7.45 1.48 4.17
C SER A 1001 -6.91 0.51 3.13
N GLY A 1002 -7.54 -0.67 3.00
CA GLY A 1002 -7.14 -1.75 2.11
C GLY A 1002 -7.38 -1.48 0.62
N ILE A 1003 -6.77 -0.42 0.08
CA ILE A 1003 -6.66 -0.18 -1.36
C ILE A 1003 -5.54 -1.10 -1.87
N SER A 1004 -5.76 -2.42 -1.82
CA SER A 1004 -4.82 -3.45 -2.27
C SER A 1004 -5.63 -4.67 -2.69
N VAL A 1005 -5.13 -5.40 -3.68
CA VAL A 1005 -5.88 -6.49 -4.31
C VAL A 1005 -5.97 -7.73 -3.43
N HIS A 1006 -5.19 -7.76 -2.34
CA HIS A 1006 -5.34 -8.67 -1.21
C HIS A 1006 -5.73 -7.90 0.06
N ALA A 1007 -6.68 -6.98 -0.06
CA ALA A 1007 -7.19 -6.19 1.05
C ALA A 1007 -7.54 -7.11 2.23
N PRO A 1008 -6.98 -6.86 3.42
CA PRO A 1008 -7.33 -7.67 4.58
C PRO A 1008 -8.78 -7.37 5.00
N PRO A 1009 -9.39 -8.24 5.82
CA PRO A 1009 -10.74 -8.02 6.33
C PRO A 1009 -10.92 -6.60 6.90
N PHE A 1010 -11.89 -5.86 6.38
CA PHE A 1010 -12.10 -4.45 6.74
C PHE A 1010 -13.46 -4.23 7.42
N GLY A 1011 -13.45 -3.50 8.54
CA GLY A 1011 -14.64 -3.22 9.34
C GLY A 1011 -14.28 -2.79 10.76
N GLY A 1012 -15.21 -2.11 11.45
CA GLY A 1012 -15.01 -1.61 12.80
C GLY A 1012 -16.11 -2.07 13.75
N TYR A 1013 -16.08 -1.54 14.97
CA TYR A 1013 -17.10 -1.75 16.00
C TYR A 1013 -17.56 -0.41 16.60
N GLY A 1014 -18.50 -0.44 17.55
CA GLY A 1014 -19.05 0.76 18.18
C GLY A 1014 -19.95 1.55 17.22
N LEU A 1015 -19.64 2.82 16.98
CA LEU A 1015 -20.33 3.64 15.97
C LEU A 1015 -19.96 3.29 14.53
N SER A 1016 -18.89 2.52 14.33
CA SER A 1016 -18.41 2.13 13.01
C SER A 1016 -19.05 0.84 12.48
N GLY A 1017 -19.80 0.10 13.29
CA GLY A 1017 -20.54 -1.06 12.83
C GLY A 1017 -20.76 -2.15 13.88
N CYS A 1018 -21.38 -3.24 13.44
CA CYS A 1018 -21.57 -4.46 14.21
C CYS A 1018 -21.44 -5.70 13.33
N GLY A 1019 -20.92 -6.78 13.91
CA GLY A 1019 -20.90 -8.09 13.24
C GLY A 1019 -19.97 -8.13 12.03
N ALA A 1020 -19.67 -9.34 11.57
CA ALA A 1020 -18.33 -9.71 11.16
C ALA A 1020 -17.78 -8.94 9.95
N LYS A 1021 -16.45 -8.83 9.89
CA LYS A 1021 -15.76 -8.24 8.74
C LYS A 1021 -16.01 -9.13 7.53
N LEU A 1022 -16.71 -8.61 6.52
CA LEU A 1022 -16.87 -9.30 5.24
C LEU A 1022 -15.49 -9.53 4.60
N GLY A 1023 -15.14 -10.80 4.32
CA GLY A 1023 -13.78 -11.23 3.94
C GLY A 1023 -12.97 -11.84 5.09
N GLY A 1024 -13.47 -11.80 6.33
CA GLY A 1024 -12.91 -12.47 7.49
C GLY A 1024 -13.63 -13.79 7.82
N PRO A 1025 -12.99 -14.67 8.62
CA PRO A 1025 -13.47 -16.04 8.85
C PRO A 1025 -14.82 -16.16 9.57
N LEU A 1026 -15.37 -15.05 10.12
CA LEU A 1026 -16.65 -15.04 10.83
C LEU A 1026 -17.84 -14.63 9.95
N ALA A 1027 -17.61 -13.98 8.79
CA ALA A 1027 -18.66 -13.39 7.97
C ALA A 1027 -19.68 -14.41 7.46
N LEU A 1028 -19.22 -15.44 6.74
CA LEU A 1028 -20.08 -16.49 6.19
C LEU A 1028 -20.90 -17.19 7.29
N ARG A 1029 -20.29 -17.39 8.47
CA ARG A 1029 -20.91 -18.10 9.60
C ARG A 1029 -22.03 -17.31 10.24
N GLN A 1030 -21.95 -15.98 10.29
CA GLN A 1030 -23.05 -15.15 10.79
C GLN A 1030 -24.26 -15.16 9.84
N LEU A 1031 -24.06 -15.54 8.57
CA LEU A 1031 -25.10 -15.68 7.56
C LEU A 1031 -25.67 -17.10 7.46
N GLN A 1032 -25.41 -17.93 8.48
CA GLN A 1032 -25.89 -19.30 8.59
C GLN A 1032 -26.50 -19.58 9.96
N ALA A 1033 -27.48 -20.48 10.01
CA ALA A 1033 -28.16 -20.93 11.21
C ALA A 1033 -27.49 -22.17 11.81
N ASN A 1034 -27.51 -22.27 13.15
CA ASN A 1034 -27.06 -23.44 13.93
C ASN A 1034 -25.63 -23.91 13.62
N VAL A 1035 -24.73 -22.98 13.31
CA VAL A 1035 -23.33 -23.28 12.95
C VAL A 1035 -22.62 -24.01 14.11
N PRO A 1036 -21.87 -25.11 13.88
CA PRO A 1036 -21.09 -25.77 14.93
C PRO A 1036 -19.94 -24.86 15.41
N PRO A 1037 -19.33 -25.08 16.59
CA PRO A 1037 -18.18 -24.31 17.05
C PRO A 1037 -17.08 -24.21 15.99
N LEU A 1038 -16.46 -23.03 15.84
CA LEU A 1038 -15.39 -22.86 14.87
C LEU A 1038 -14.20 -23.74 15.28
N ASN A 1039 -13.89 -24.73 14.43
CA ASN A 1039 -12.67 -25.51 14.53
C ASN A 1039 -11.73 -24.99 13.45
N PHE A 1040 -10.45 -24.78 13.77
CA PHE A 1040 -9.45 -24.23 12.84
C PHE A 1040 -8.72 -25.23 11.92
N PRO A 1041 -9.05 -26.54 11.79
CA PRO A 1041 -8.22 -27.45 11.00
C PRO A 1041 -8.19 -27.14 9.49
N HIS A 1042 -8.94 -26.14 9.02
CA HIS A 1042 -8.93 -25.63 7.64
C HIS A 1042 -7.88 -24.55 7.38
N PHE A 1043 -7.32 -23.93 8.41
CA PHE A 1043 -6.15 -23.06 8.28
C PHE A 1043 -4.91 -23.86 8.70
N SER A 1044 -3.81 -23.74 7.94
CA SER A 1044 -2.57 -24.43 8.27
C SER A 1044 -2.17 -24.15 9.73
N PRO A 1045 -1.92 -25.18 10.58
CA PRO A 1045 -1.49 -24.98 11.97
C PRO A 1045 -0.25 -24.09 12.10
N ALA A 1046 0.54 -23.95 11.03
CA ALA A 1046 1.68 -23.05 10.96
C ALA A 1046 1.30 -21.56 11.03
N ASN A 1047 0.07 -21.18 10.68
CA ASN A 1047 -0.37 -19.80 10.52
C ASN A 1047 -1.23 -19.28 11.69
N MET A 1048 -1.43 -20.07 12.75
CA MET A 1048 -2.27 -19.71 13.89
C MET A 1048 -1.52 -19.83 15.21
N LEU A 1049 -1.55 -18.75 15.99
CA LEU A 1049 -1.21 -18.77 17.41
C LEU A 1049 -2.49 -18.91 18.23
N PRO A 1050 -2.67 -20.00 19.01
CA PRO A 1050 -3.89 -20.21 19.77
C PRO A 1050 -3.97 -19.27 20.97
N GLY A 1051 -5.18 -18.77 21.24
CA GLY A 1051 -5.52 -18.03 22.44
C GLY A 1051 -5.53 -18.91 23.70
N GLN A 1052 -5.76 -18.27 24.85
CA GLN A 1052 -5.93 -18.96 26.13
C GLN A 1052 -7.28 -18.62 26.74
N ILE A 1053 -7.89 -19.59 27.41
CA ILE A 1053 -9.13 -19.37 28.16
C ILE A 1053 -8.89 -18.27 29.20
N ALA A 1054 -9.78 -17.27 29.23
CA ALA A 1054 -9.66 -16.16 30.16
C ALA A 1054 -9.65 -16.64 31.62
N ARG A 1055 -8.73 -16.11 32.42
CA ARG A 1055 -8.55 -16.49 33.83
C ARG A 1055 -9.83 -16.32 34.65
N SER A 1056 -10.62 -15.29 34.36
CA SER A 1056 -11.92 -15.05 35.01
C SER A 1056 -12.93 -16.17 34.74
N ALA A 1057 -12.94 -16.73 33.53
CA ALA A 1057 -13.83 -17.85 33.22
C ALA A 1057 -13.41 -19.12 33.96
N ALA A 1058 -12.10 -19.41 34.01
CA ALA A 1058 -11.56 -20.52 34.77
C ALA A 1058 -11.88 -20.39 36.28
N ASN A 1059 -11.74 -19.19 36.84
CA ASN A 1059 -12.10 -18.89 38.22
C ASN A 1059 -13.61 -19.08 38.48
N LEU A 1060 -14.47 -18.66 37.55
CA LEU A 1060 -15.92 -18.86 37.66
C LEU A 1060 -16.28 -20.35 37.63
N VAL A 1061 -15.70 -21.11 36.71
CA VAL A 1061 -15.92 -22.57 36.62
C VAL A 1061 -15.48 -23.24 37.92
N SER A 1062 -14.29 -22.93 38.44
CA SER A 1062 -13.79 -23.48 39.71
C SER A 1062 -14.67 -23.09 40.90
N PHE A 1063 -15.18 -21.85 40.93
CA PHE A 1063 -16.13 -21.40 41.95
C PHE A 1063 -17.43 -22.22 41.92
N LEU A 1064 -17.93 -22.53 40.72
CA LEU A 1064 -19.17 -23.27 40.51
C LEU A 1064 -19.02 -24.78 40.67
N GLU A 1065 -17.83 -25.39 40.49
CA GLU A 1065 -17.62 -26.84 40.53
C GLU A 1065 -18.19 -27.53 41.78
N SER A 1066 -18.10 -26.89 42.96
CA SER A 1066 -18.61 -27.41 44.23
C SER A 1066 -20.03 -26.93 44.58
N ARG A 1067 -20.61 -26.03 43.80
CA ARG A 1067 -21.88 -25.33 44.09
C ARG A 1067 -22.98 -25.63 43.08
N ASP A 1068 -22.61 -25.75 41.81
CA ASP A 1068 -23.47 -26.03 40.67
C ASP A 1068 -22.63 -26.68 39.55
N ALA A 1069 -22.39 -27.99 39.70
CA ALA A 1069 -21.56 -28.76 38.77
C ALA A 1069 -22.15 -28.84 37.35
N VAL A 1070 -23.48 -28.71 37.22
CA VAL A 1070 -24.17 -28.75 35.92
C VAL A 1070 -23.86 -27.48 35.14
N SER A 1071 -24.05 -26.32 35.75
CA SER A 1071 -23.71 -25.02 35.14
C SER A 1071 -22.21 -24.92 34.87
N ALA A 1072 -21.36 -25.39 35.79
CA ALA A 1072 -19.90 -25.42 35.59
C ALA A 1072 -19.50 -26.25 34.35
N ARG A 1073 -20.13 -27.42 34.14
CA ARG A 1073 -19.87 -28.28 32.98
C ARG A 1073 -20.34 -27.63 31.68
N ALA A 1074 -21.52 -27.02 31.67
CA ALA A 1074 -22.06 -26.34 30.50
C ALA A 1074 -21.15 -25.17 30.07
N ILE A 1075 -20.75 -24.32 31.03
CA ILE A 1075 -19.82 -23.21 30.77
C ILE A 1075 -18.49 -23.74 30.25
N ARG A 1076 -17.93 -24.81 30.85
CA ARG A 1076 -16.67 -25.40 30.40
C ARG A 1076 -16.76 -25.89 28.94
N GLN A 1077 -17.90 -26.43 28.52
CA GLN A 1077 -18.13 -26.85 27.14
C GLN A 1077 -18.24 -25.65 26.20
N ASP A 1078 -18.98 -24.60 26.57
CA ASP A 1078 -19.15 -23.41 25.75
C ASP A 1078 -17.80 -22.69 25.51
N ILE A 1079 -16.94 -22.61 26.53
CA ILE A 1079 -15.66 -21.86 26.43
C ILE A 1079 -14.48 -22.69 25.90
N ALA A 1080 -14.62 -24.01 25.74
CA ALA A 1080 -13.54 -24.90 25.31
C ALA A 1080 -12.97 -24.57 23.92
N HIS A 1081 -13.78 -23.95 23.06
CA HIS A 1081 -13.43 -23.57 21.69
C HIS A 1081 -13.32 -22.05 21.51
N CYS A 1082 -13.14 -21.29 22.61
CA CYS A 1082 -13.07 -19.84 22.53
C CYS A 1082 -11.79 -19.37 21.85
N LEU A 1083 -11.91 -18.33 21.03
CA LEU A 1083 -10.84 -17.82 20.18
C LEU A 1083 -10.13 -16.60 20.76
N VAL A 1084 -10.50 -16.18 21.97
CA VAL A 1084 -9.97 -14.96 22.57
C VAL A 1084 -8.44 -15.00 22.65
N GLY A 1085 -7.78 -13.99 22.06
CA GLY A 1085 -6.32 -13.89 21.99
C GLY A 1085 -5.67 -14.73 20.89
N SER A 1086 -6.42 -15.53 20.14
CA SER A 1086 -5.91 -16.22 18.96
C SER A 1086 -5.53 -15.20 17.88
N THR A 1087 -4.44 -15.48 17.15
CA THR A 1087 -3.95 -14.65 16.05
C THR A 1087 -3.69 -15.50 14.82
N LEU A 1088 -4.13 -15.04 13.65
CA LEU A 1088 -3.88 -15.63 12.34
C LEU A 1088 -2.95 -14.73 11.54
N THR A 1089 -1.97 -15.32 10.86
CA THR A 1089 -1.20 -14.63 9.83
C THR A 1089 -1.99 -14.64 8.53
N LEU A 1090 -2.17 -13.46 7.92
CA LEU A 1090 -2.85 -13.30 6.63
C LEU A 1090 -1.82 -13.18 5.50
N PRO A 1091 -2.18 -13.53 4.25
CA PRO A 1091 -1.37 -13.22 3.08
C PRO A 1091 -1.05 -11.72 3.01
N ALA A 1092 0.21 -11.39 2.75
CA ALA A 1092 0.72 -10.02 2.71
C ALA A 1092 1.74 -9.85 1.58
N ALA A 1093 1.93 -8.61 1.12
CA ALA A 1093 3.00 -8.27 0.19
C ALA A 1093 4.38 -8.50 0.82
N ILE A 1094 5.41 -8.63 -0.01
CA ILE A 1094 6.79 -8.73 0.46
C ILE A 1094 7.12 -7.48 1.31
N GLY A 1095 7.78 -7.68 2.45
CA GLY A 1095 8.13 -6.59 3.38
C GLY A 1095 6.98 -6.07 4.25
N GLU A 1096 5.80 -6.70 4.19
CA GLU A 1096 4.67 -6.42 5.08
C GLU A 1096 4.28 -7.67 5.90
N THR A 1097 3.88 -7.47 7.16
CA THR A 1097 3.18 -8.48 7.94
C THR A 1097 1.73 -8.09 8.22
N ARG A 1098 0.83 -9.04 7.99
CA ARG A 1098 -0.62 -8.88 8.25
C ARG A 1098 -1.08 -9.93 9.24
N THR A 1099 -1.73 -9.49 10.31
CA THR A 1099 -2.26 -10.36 11.35
C THR A 1099 -3.73 -10.05 11.64
N LEU A 1100 -4.53 -11.10 11.84
CA LEU A 1100 -5.90 -11.02 12.32
C LEU A 1100 -5.96 -11.58 13.74
N ALA A 1101 -6.27 -10.74 14.73
CA ALA A 1101 -6.43 -11.15 16.12
C ALA A 1101 -7.89 -11.13 16.54
N PHE A 1102 -8.30 -12.08 17.39
CA PHE A 1102 -9.62 -12.08 18.02
C PHE A 1102 -9.52 -11.46 19.41
N THR A 1103 -10.13 -10.29 19.59
CA THR A 1103 -10.08 -9.51 20.83
C THR A 1103 -11.45 -9.47 21.51
N PRO A 1104 -11.52 -9.33 22.85
CA PRO A 1104 -12.81 -9.20 23.52
C PRO A 1104 -13.63 -8.04 22.96
N ALA A 1105 -14.95 -8.24 22.80
CA ALA A 1105 -15.86 -7.21 22.33
C ALA A 1105 -15.99 -6.00 23.29
N GLY A 1106 -15.84 -6.24 24.59
CA GLY A 1106 -15.93 -5.23 25.65
C GLY A 1106 -16.91 -5.65 26.75
N THR A 1107 -17.99 -4.90 26.89
CA THR A 1107 -18.99 -5.07 27.95
C THR A 1107 -20.25 -5.72 27.40
N ILE A 1108 -20.70 -6.84 27.98
CA ILE A 1108 -21.84 -7.62 27.48
C ILE A 1108 -22.96 -7.61 28.52
N LEU A 1109 -24.17 -7.27 28.07
CA LEU A 1109 -25.37 -7.36 28.91
C LEU A 1109 -25.93 -8.79 28.88
N CYS A 1110 -25.89 -9.48 30.01
CA CYS A 1110 -26.53 -10.76 30.25
C CYS A 1110 -27.90 -10.53 30.88
N ALA A 1111 -28.97 -10.69 30.09
CA ALA A 1111 -30.34 -10.53 30.55
C ALA A 1111 -31.04 -11.89 30.69
N GLY A 1112 -31.63 -12.17 31.84
CA GLY A 1112 -32.38 -13.40 32.05
C GLY A 1112 -33.14 -13.42 33.37
N GLU A 1113 -34.12 -14.31 33.47
CA GLU A 1113 -34.95 -14.47 34.65
C GLU A 1113 -34.61 -15.75 35.42
N SER A 1114 -33.96 -16.73 34.78
CA SER A 1114 -33.54 -17.97 35.42
C SER A 1114 -32.05 -17.97 35.82
N TRP A 1115 -31.78 -18.56 36.98
CA TRP A 1115 -30.43 -18.74 37.54
C TRP A 1115 -29.47 -19.48 36.58
N PRO A 1116 -29.84 -20.64 35.99
CA PRO A 1116 -28.94 -21.36 35.07
C PRO A 1116 -28.64 -20.60 33.78
N ALA A 1117 -29.64 -19.89 33.22
CA ALA A 1117 -29.45 -19.11 32.00
C ALA A 1117 -28.45 -17.97 32.22
N LEU A 1118 -28.59 -17.24 33.34
CA LEU A 1118 -27.68 -16.16 33.71
C LEU A 1118 -26.25 -16.66 33.94
N LEU A 1119 -26.07 -17.76 34.68
CA LEU A 1119 -24.75 -18.34 34.88
C LEU A 1119 -24.08 -18.73 33.56
N ARG A 1120 -24.82 -19.35 32.64
CA ARG A 1120 -24.30 -19.71 31.33
C ARG A 1120 -23.94 -18.46 30.51
N ALA A 1121 -24.81 -17.44 30.47
CA ALA A 1121 -24.55 -16.18 29.78
C ALA A 1121 -23.29 -15.46 30.32
N VAL A 1122 -23.17 -15.37 31.65
CA VAL A 1122 -21.98 -14.82 32.32
C VAL A 1122 -20.75 -15.67 32.04
N GLY A 1123 -20.88 -17.00 32.04
CA GLY A 1123 -19.79 -17.92 31.72
C GLY A 1123 -19.24 -17.75 30.30
N ILE A 1124 -20.13 -17.66 29.30
CA ILE A 1124 -19.76 -17.38 27.89
C ILE A 1124 -19.08 -16.01 27.78
N THR A 1125 -19.64 -14.99 28.45
CA THR A 1125 -19.11 -13.62 28.47
C THR A 1125 -17.70 -13.57 29.05
N LEU A 1126 -17.49 -14.16 30.23
CA LEU A 1126 -16.15 -14.19 30.83
C LEU A 1126 -15.19 -15.07 30.02
N GLY A 1127 -15.68 -16.16 29.42
CA GLY A 1127 -14.92 -17.08 28.56
C GLY A 1127 -14.26 -16.39 27.38
N THR A 1128 -14.98 -15.43 26.79
CA THR A 1128 -14.53 -14.58 25.67
C THR A 1128 -13.70 -13.38 26.12
N GLY A 1129 -13.34 -13.32 27.40
CA GLY A 1129 -12.53 -12.25 27.95
C GLY A 1129 -13.28 -10.93 28.12
N ASN A 1130 -14.62 -10.93 28.03
CA ASN A 1130 -15.47 -9.76 28.19
C ASN A 1130 -15.86 -9.51 29.66
N THR A 1131 -16.42 -8.33 29.92
CA THR A 1131 -17.01 -7.96 31.22
C THR A 1131 -18.52 -8.16 31.16
N ALA A 1132 -19.10 -8.75 32.21
CA ALA A 1132 -20.52 -9.08 32.27
C ALA A 1132 -21.32 -8.06 33.09
N LEU A 1133 -22.38 -7.54 32.49
CA LEU A 1133 -23.43 -6.78 33.17
C LEU A 1133 -24.67 -7.67 33.30
N VAL A 1134 -25.18 -7.85 34.51
CA VAL A 1134 -26.24 -8.81 34.79
C VAL A 1134 -27.55 -8.08 35.06
N LEU A 1135 -28.52 -8.25 34.16
CA LEU A 1135 -29.88 -7.78 34.33
C LEU A 1135 -30.76 -8.97 34.67
N ALA A 1136 -31.35 -8.96 35.88
CA ALA A 1136 -32.10 -10.08 36.43
C ALA A 1136 -32.93 -9.73 37.67
N PRO A 1137 -34.00 -10.50 37.97
CA PRO A 1137 -34.72 -10.39 39.23
C PRO A 1137 -33.80 -10.62 40.44
N LYS A 1138 -34.12 -10.01 41.59
CA LYS A 1138 -33.28 -10.12 42.81
C LYS A 1138 -32.96 -11.56 43.19
N SER A 1139 -33.95 -12.46 43.10
CA SER A 1139 -33.80 -13.88 43.41
C SER A 1139 -32.76 -14.60 42.52
N ALA A 1140 -32.57 -14.13 41.29
CA ALA A 1140 -31.66 -14.74 40.32
C ALA A 1140 -30.22 -14.18 40.39
N ILE A 1141 -29.99 -13.12 41.18
CA ILE A 1141 -28.66 -12.48 41.35
C ILE A 1141 -28.09 -12.56 42.77
N GLU A 1142 -28.77 -13.20 43.71
CA GLU A 1142 -28.29 -13.31 45.11
C GLU A 1142 -26.90 -13.96 45.23
N TRP A 1143 -26.57 -14.87 44.31
CA TRP A 1143 -25.28 -15.52 44.21
C TRP A 1143 -24.11 -14.55 44.02
N MET A 1144 -24.35 -13.38 43.40
CA MET A 1144 -23.30 -12.41 43.12
C MET A 1144 -22.67 -11.86 44.40
N ASN A 1145 -23.44 -11.81 45.50
CA ASN A 1145 -22.95 -11.42 46.82
C ASN A 1145 -21.91 -12.38 47.40
N ARG A 1146 -21.79 -13.59 46.84
CA ARG A 1146 -20.85 -14.63 47.28
C ARG A 1146 -19.64 -14.74 46.35
N LEU A 1147 -19.51 -13.86 45.36
CA LEU A 1147 -18.41 -13.88 44.41
C LEU A 1147 -17.09 -13.45 45.08
N PRO A 1148 -15.97 -14.11 44.75
CA PRO A 1148 -14.66 -13.59 45.12
C PRO A 1148 -14.36 -12.27 44.39
N GLN A 1149 -13.49 -11.44 44.96
CA GLN A 1149 -13.16 -10.12 44.41
C GLN A 1149 -12.69 -10.18 42.94
N SER A 1150 -11.94 -11.22 42.59
CA SER A 1150 -11.44 -11.43 41.22
C SER A 1150 -12.53 -11.62 40.16
N LEU A 1151 -13.76 -11.96 40.57
CA LEU A 1151 -14.93 -12.08 39.70
C LEU A 1151 -15.86 -10.87 39.84
N SER A 1152 -15.98 -10.25 41.01
CA SER A 1152 -16.84 -9.07 41.21
C SER A 1152 -16.38 -7.86 40.39
N ASP A 1153 -15.09 -7.73 40.10
CA ASP A 1153 -14.58 -6.65 39.24
C ASP A 1153 -15.04 -6.80 37.77
N ARG A 1154 -15.46 -8.01 37.39
CA ARG A 1154 -15.85 -8.38 36.01
C ARG A 1154 -17.33 -8.73 35.85
N ILE A 1155 -18.07 -8.87 36.94
CA ILE A 1155 -19.50 -9.21 36.94
C ILE A 1155 -20.21 -8.18 37.81
N GLN A 1156 -21.02 -7.32 37.18
CA GLN A 1156 -21.73 -6.24 37.87
C GLN A 1156 -23.24 -6.36 37.62
N SER A 1157 -24.06 -6.17 38.64
CA SER A 1157 -25.51 -6.13 38.47
C SER A 1157 -25.94 -4.76 37.98
N VAL A 1158 -26.98 -4.72 37.14
CA VAL A 1158 -27.53 -3.47 36.58
C VAL A 1158 -28.98 -3.28 36.98
N ASN A 1159 -29.39 -2.01 37.11
CA ASN A 1159 -30.77 -1.66 37.41
C ASN A 1159 -31.58 -1.59 36.10
N PRO A 1160 -32.76 -2.26 36.02
CA PRO A 1160 -33.63 -2.19 34.83
C PRO A 1160 -33.96 -0.77 34.37
N GLY A 1161 -34.08 0.21 35.29
CA GLY A 1161 -34.42 1.59 34.95
C GLY A 1161 -33.27 2.44 34.42
N ALA A 1162 -32.04 1.91 34.39
CA ALA A 1162 -30.85 2.64 33.95
C ALA A 1162 -29.82 1.69 33.33
N LEU A 1163 -30.09 1.21 32.12
CA LEU A 1163 -29.18 0.33 31.40
C LEU A 1163 -27.93 1.09 30.93
N PRO A 1164 -26.71 0.67 31.32
CA PRO A 1164 -25.46 1.26 30.86
C PRO A 1164 -25.19 0.92 29.38
N GLU A 1165 -24.16 1.52 28.78
CA GLU A 1165 -23.70 1.10 27.45
C GLU A 1165 -23.12 -0.31 27.49
N CYS A 1166 -23.40 -1.07 26.44
CA CYS A 1166 -22.83 -2.38 26.20
C CYS A 1166 -22.50 -2.56 24.71
N ASP A 1167 -21.64 -3.51 24.42
CA ASP A 1167 -21.14 -3.86 23.09
C ASP A 1167 -21.93 -5.02 22.46
N ALA A 1168 -22.64 -5.81 23.27
CA ALA A 1168 -23.62 -6.81 22.84
C ALA A 1168 -24.56 -7.16 23.99
N MET A 1169 -25.65 -7.85 23.67
CA MET A 1169 -26.58 -8.44 24.64
C MET A 1169 -26.75 -9.93 24.40
N ILE A 1170 -26.61 -10.72 25.47
CA ILE A 1170 -27.01 -12.13 25.52
C ILE A 1170 -28.29 -12.22 26.34
N PHE A 1171 -29.32 -12.89 25.83
CA PHE A 1171 -30.59 -12.93 26.53
C PHE A 1171 -31.30 -14.28 26.57
N GLU A 1172 -32.05 -14.52 27.65
CA GLU A 1172 -32.99 -15.62 27.79
C GLU A 1172 -34.28 -15.32 27.01
N ARG A 1173 -34.59 -16.16 26.01
CA ARG A 1173 -35.75 -15.98 25.14
C ARG A 1173 -37.06 -16.04 25.93
N GLY A 1174 -38.05 -15.29 25.46
CA GLY A 1174 -39.42 -15.31 26.01
C GLY A 1174 -39.61 -14.54 27.32
N THR A 1175 -38.56 -13.93 27.88
CA THR A 1175 -38.63 -13.16 29.13
C THR A 1175 -39.03 -11.70 28.85
N PRO A 1176 -40.03 -11.13 29.56
CA PRO A 1176 -40.40 -9.71 29.42
C PRO A 1176 -39.21 -8.76 29.63
N MET A 1177 -38.39 -9.05 30.65
CA MET A 1177 -37.26 -8.19 30.99
C MET A 1177 -36.18 -8.15 29.89
N ALA A 1178 -35.95 -9.25 29.17
CA ALA A 1178 -35.04 -9.24 28.02
C ALA A 1178 -35.62 -8.44 26.84
N LYS A 1179 -36.93 -8.53 26.59
CA LYS A 1179 -37.59 -7.76 25.53
C LYS A 1179 -37.50 -6.26 25.79
N ASP A 1180 -37.83 -5.82 27.01
CA ASP A 1180 -37.75 -4.41 27.40
C ASP A 1180 -36.32 -3.87 27.29
N ALA A 1181 -35.33 -4.68 27.69
CA ALA A 1181 -33.92 -4.32 27.56
C ALA A 1181 -33.46 -4.23 26.10
N ALA A 1182 -33.85 -5.20 25.26
CA ALA A 1182 -33.56 -5.18 23.83
C ALA A 1182 -34.14 -3.93 23.15
N ALA A 1183 -35.42 -3.64 23.38
CA ALA A 1183 -36.10 -2.44 22.86
C ALA A 1183 -35.42 -1.15 23.32
N THR A 1184 -35.00 -1.09 24.60
CA THR A 1184 -34.28 0.07 25.14
C THR A 1184 -32.91 0.27 24.46
N LEU A 1185 -32.15 -0.82 24.26
CA LEU A 1185 -30.82 -0.75 23.66
C LEU A 1185 -30.85 -0.40 22.17
N THR A 1186 -31.82 -0.93 21.42
CA THR A 1186 -31.97 -0.64 19.99
C THR A 1186 -32.53 0.76 19.74
N ALA A 1187 -33.39 1.27 20.64
CA ALA A 1187 -33.90 2.64 20.57
C ALA A 1187 -32.85 3.71 20.92
N ARG A 1188 -31.86 3.38 21.76
CA ARG A 1188 -30.82 4.30 22.24
C ARG A 1188 -29.90 4.77 21.11
N GLU A 1189 -29.64 6.08 21.08
CA GLU A 1189 -28.59 6.69 20.26
C GLU A 1189 -27.19 6.15 20.65
N GLY A 1190 -26.25 6.08 19.70
CA GLY A 1190 -24.88 5.63 19.95
C GLY A 1190 -24.53 4.30 19.25
N ARG A 1191 -23.90 3.36 19.96
CA ARG A 1191 -23.36 2.11 19.40
C ARG A 1191 -24.45 1.16 18.93
N ILE A 1192 -24.24 0.47 17.80
CA ILE A 1192 -25.17 -0.57 17.33
C ILE A 1192 -24.94 -1.82 18.17
N VAL A 1193 -25.95 -2.23 18.95
CA VAL A 1193 -25.82 -3.35 19.91
C VAL A 1193 -26.39 -4.63 19.29
N PRO A 1194 -25.56 -5.62 18.92
CA PRO A 1194 -26.05 -6.91 18.46
C PRO A 1194 -26.71 -7.69 19.61
N LEU A 1195 -27.82 -8.36 19.28
CA LEU A 1195 -28.65 -9.11 20.22
C LEU A 1195 -28.53 -10.61 19.91
N TYR A 1196 -28.16 -11.41 20.92
CA TYR A 1196 -27.96 -12.84 20.77
C TYR A 1196 -28.80 -13.65 21.78
N PRO A 1197 -29.68 -14.56 21.34
CA PRO A 1197 -30.37 -15.43 22.26
C PRO A 1197 -29.41 -16.49 22.79
N LEU A 1198 -29.47 -16.77 24.11
CA LEU A 1198 -28.50 -17.61 24.83
C LEU A 1198 -28.36 -19.04 24.24
N ASP A 1199 -29.40 -19.59 23.65
CA ASP A 1199 -29.38 -20.94 23.07
C ASP A 1199 -28.81 -20.98 21.63
N LYS A 1200 -28.69 -19.82 20.96
CA LYS A 1200 -28.08 -19.73 19.62
C LYS A 1200 -26.73 -19.03 19.62
N VAL A 1201 -26.42 -18.23 20.65
CA VAL A 1201 -25.16 -17.47 20.72
C VAL A 1201 -23.94 -18.39 20.60
N ARG A 1202 -22.94 -17.91 19.87
CA ARG A 1202 -21.61 -18.53 19.81
C ARG A 1202 -20.57 -17.63 20.47
N PRO A 1203 -19.59 -18.20 21.20
CA PRO A 1203 -18.54 -17.41 21.84
C PRO A 1203 -17.80 -16.49 20.86
N GLU A 1204 -17.55 -16.94 19.63
CA GLU A 1204 -16.86 -16.15 18.61
C GLU A 1204 -17.62 -14.88 18.17
N TRP A 1205 -18.94 -14.78 18.38
CA TRP A 1205 -19.71 -13.58 18.08
C TRP A 1205 -19.57 -12.46 19.12
N LEU A 1206 -18.94 -12.77 20.27
CA LEU A 1206 -18.62 -11.80 21.33
C LEU A 1206 -17.15 -11.36 21.27
N LEU A 1207 -16.52 -11.55 20.11
CA LEU A 1207 -15.15 -11.15 19.83
C LEU A 1207 -15.13 -10.16 18.66
N HIS A 1208 -14.24 -9.19 18.72
CA HIS A 1208 -13.91 -8.33 17.60
C HIS A 1208 -12.74 -8.91 16.83
N GLU A 1209 -12.91 -8.99 15.52
CA GLU A 1209 -11.82 -9.20 14.57
C GLU A 1209 -10.99 -7.91 14.47
N ARG A 1210 -9.68 -7.99 14.76
CA ARG A 1210 -8.76 -6.86 14.66
C ARG A 1210 -7.62 -7.20 13.71
N VAL A 1211 -7.55 -6.48 12.60
CA VAL A 1211 -6.47 -6.60 11.62
C VAL A 1211 -5.35 -5.62 11.99
N THR A 1212 -4.10 -6.08 11.97
CA THR A 1212 -2.92 -5.23 12.07
C THR A 1212 -2.00 -5.46 10.87
N CYS A 1213 -1.72 -4.39 10.14
CA CYS A 1213 -0.79 -4.34 9.00
C CYS A 1213 0.47 -3.58 9.41
N VAL A 1214 1.64 -4.16 9.16
CA VAL A 1214 2.94 -3.57 9.52
C VAL A 1214 3.85 -3.57 8.31
N ASN A 1215 4.27 -2.39 7.86
CA ASN A 1215 5.35 -2.26 6.87
C ASN A 1215 6.70 -2.43 7.58
N GLU A 1216 7.29 -3.61 7.42
CA GLU A 1216 8.56 -3.98 8.04
C GLU A 1216 9.75 -3.31 7.35
N GLU A 1217 9.62 -2.95 6.06
CA GLU A 1217 10.67 -2.22 5.35
C GLU A 1217 10.89 -0.81 5.89
N ALA A 1218 9.80 -0.15 6.28
CA ALA A 1218 9.82 1.16 6.92
C ALA A 1218 10.36 1.09 8.37
N LEU A 1219 10.30 -0.10 8.99
CA LEU A 1219 10.87 -0.42 10.30
C LEU A 1219 12.30 -0.98 10.21
N SER A 1220 13.00 -0.74 9.10
CA SER A 1220 14.39 -1.14 8.85
C SER A 1220 14.65 -2.63 8.61
N GLY A 1221 13.74 -3.30 7.92
CA GLY A 1221 14.02 -4.54 7.19
C GLY A 1221 13.84 -5.80 8.04
N ALA A 1222 12.82 -6.58 7.72
CA ALA A 1222 12.68 -7.92 8.24
C ALA A 1222 13.73 -8.87 7.63
N PRO A 1223 14.26 -9.81 8.42
CA PRO A 1223 15.27 -10.77 7.96
C PRO A 1223 14.75 -11.76 6.89
N THR A 1224 13.43 -11.85 6.68
CA THR A 1224 12.77 -12.85 5.84
C THR A 1224 13.02 -12.68 4.35
N VAL A 1225 13.20 -11.46 3.83
CA VAL A 1225 13.40 -11.24 2.39
C VAL A 1225 14.82 -11.60 1.93
N MET A 1226 15.82 -11.43 2.81
CA MET A 1226 17.20 -11.80 2.51
C MET A 1226 17.43 -13.31 2.45
N ALA A 1227 16.51 -14.11 3.04
CA ALA A 1227 16.60 -15.56 3.04
C ALA A 1227 16.00 -16.22 1.78
N LEU A 1228 15.32 -15.44 0.91
CA LEU A 1228 14.65 -15.93 -0.30
C LEU A 1228 15.46 -15.73 -1.61
N MET A 1229 16.64 -15.14 -1.51
CA MET A 1229 17.66 -15.03 -2.57
C MET A 1229 18.90 -15.86 -2.21
#